data_AF-A0A5N6DKS4-F1
#
_entry.id   AF-A0A5N6DKS4-F1
#
_cell.length_a   1.000
_cell.length_b   1.000
_cell.length_c   1.000
_cell.angle_alpha   90.00
_cell.angle_beta   90.00
_cell.angle_gamma   90.00
#
_symmetry.space_group_name_H-M   'P 1'
#
loop_
_entity.id
_entity.type
_entity.pdbx_description
1 polymer ?
#
loop_
_entity_poly.entity_id
_entity_poly.type
_entity_poly.pdbx_seq_one_letter_code
_entity_poly.pdbx_strand_id
1 'polypeptide(L)'
;MADESKPVKVVYSWWVILWTWAMQVYFVFYINTLRWLVSLLLVLTPTLWGPRLWFAVLGTSMTEQPVYLGDIVIDTLSQQDSDGRCKTWTEKREAITNSALSASGWYGPGAYLAWLITAYATALSNIWHSKCSEKHPDMNELDAEILITIGYPLVALCDVLLRLIRCQIDPGMTAAVFVLVSTLTIIGPLTTLSWQEDDMEIEIDPHFPRTVKEWTWKTFRFLCHTIVYTVLSEPYLEPRVLLAVYILLFVTLLYSGIYGEALFDKYPNGIRCSITDLSPPTTRILPTVYSQRFNISLYDAQYDSKTGKQIPIPKKVINAVVAAILRFQIVCLEVGVPASQMLIIATEATRKAINSEEFVKTIQNRTHVRVLMLPKDEEGVVGAWGIASGFSDIEGLAIDLGGGSMQMTWIVSHAGDVRISSKGSISFPYGAAALTQKLEALTKGKDEDEAAKAKEQFRQEMTSQFRRAWEDLEIPEQLVDKAKKEGGFQLYLSGGGFRGWGYLLLYLHQIRGEYYPISIINGYTAGKKDFENTEVLKKVAQTANDIFRVSDRRRKQVPSVAFLVNVLAKAIPHGIKEAHFCQGGVREGALYRKILPVIRQQDPLQVATMTFARGSAQAMAFMAFSSIPRPTKDRSFPHSISPHVIQAFANILYAHATMSKETAATAALYSTSTGVLAEAHGIPHADRARLALMLQERYGGELPPREMDFKKSLRSLLTPEEIWWTRYLGKLGLVISRVYPTGVIDPSRPRALPRARWANDLGKKKNKQGIELKVLLQKVGFDPTRLKQELEADLKKLRKVGKRKHWIGGRDGWGMKVKVILAEEDLL
;
A
#
# COMPACT_ATOMS: atom_id res chain seq x y z
N MET A 1 -37.08 38.72 -64.36
CA MET A 1 -38.06 37.60 -64.32
C MET A 1 -37.25 36.33 -64.54
N ALA A 2 -37.19 35.31 -63.70
CA ALA A 2 -37.97 34.90 -62.52
C ALA A 2 -37.00 34.09 -61.64
N ASP A 3 -36.88 34.35 -60.34
CA ASP A 3 -37.72 33.99 -59.19
C ASP A 3 -37.09 32.83 -58.38
N GLU A 4 -36.89 33.16 -57.11
CA GLU A 4 -36.16 32.49 -56.05
C GLU A 4 -37.16 31.65 -55.24
N SER A 5 -37.01 30.33 -55.21
CA SER A 5 -37.30 29.55 -54.01
C SER A 5 -36.94 28.08 -54.19
N LYS A 6 -36.13 27.60 -53.24
CA LYS A 6 -35.77 26.21 -52.91
C LYS A 6 -34.48 25.68 -53.54
N PRO A 7 -33.40 25.56 -52.75
CA PRO A 7 -32.16 24.91 -53.17
C PRO A 7 -32.35 23.39 -53.34
N VAL A 8 -31.81 22.89 -54.44
CA VAL A 8 -31.70 21.48 -54.80
C VAL A 8 -30.75 20.77 -53.83
N LYS A 9 -31.20 19.60 -53.34
CA LYS A 9 -30.48 18.72 -52.43
C LYS A 9 -29.20 18.19 -53.08
N VAL A 10 -28.03 18.60 -52.60
CA VAL A 10 -26.75 17.94 -52.94
C VAL A 10 -26.53 16.79 -51.96
N VAL A 11 -26.53 15.56 -52.47
CA VAL A 11 -26.22 14.34 -51.69
C VAL A 11 -24.71 14.15 -51.68
N TYR A 12 -24.08 14.28 -50.52
CA TYR A 12 -22.65 14.04 -50.38
C TYR A 12 -22.34 12.55 -50.18
N SER A 13 -21.39 12.02 -50.96
CA SER A 13 -20.86 10.67 -50.75
C SER A 13 -19.87 10.69 -49.58
N TRP A 14 -20.20 10.00 -48.50
CA TRP A 14 -19.33 9.84 -47.32
C TRP A 14 -17.95 9.28 -47.67
N TRP A 15 -17.86 8.49 -48.74
CA TRP A 15 -16.58 7.96 -49.23
C TRP A 15 -15.68 9.09 -49.77
N VAL A 16 -16.25 10.04 -50.51
CA VAL A 16 -15.50 11.21 -51.05
C VAL A 16 -15.04 12.11 -49.92
N ILE A 17 -15.88 12.34 -48.90
CA ILE A 17 -15.50 13.16 -47.73
C ILE A 17 -14.37 12.49 -46.94
N LEU A 18 -14.46 11.19 -46.66
CA LEU A 18 -13.44 10.45 -45.92
C LEU A 18 -12.11 10.37 -46.67
N TRP A 19 -12.13 10.21 -48.00
CA TRP A 19 -10.91 10.20 -48.80
C TRP A 19 -10.30 11.60 -48.94
N THR A 20 -11.11 12.64 -49.03
CA THR A 20 -10.64 14.03 -49.06
C THR A 20 -10.02 14.44 -47.71
N TRP A 21 -10.61 14.00 -46.59
CA TRP A 21 -10.01 14.17 -45.26
C TRP A 21 -8.70 13.38 -45.09
N ALA A 22 -8.65 12.13 -45.56
CA ALA A 22 -7.42 11.34 -45.52
C ALA A 22 -6.31 11.95 -46.39
N MET A 23 -6.64 12.49 -47.57
CA MET A 23 -5.71 13.24 -48.42
C MET A 23 -5.27 14.56 -47.78
N GLN A 24 -6.18 15.32 -47.15
CA GLN A 24 -5.80 16.56 -46.48
C GLN A 24 -4.91 16.33 -45.26
N VAL A 25 -5.14 15.26 -44.49
CA VAL A 25 -4.24 14.85 -43.40
C VAL A 25 -2.89 14.36 -43.95
N TYR A 26 -2.88 13.61 -45.05
CA TYR A 26 -1.65 13.20 -45.75
C TYR A 26 -0.87 14.41 -46.31
N PHE A 27 -1.56 15.44 -46.83
CA PHE A 27 -0.96 16.68 -47.33
C PHE A 27 -0.43 17.59 -46.21
N VAL A 28 -1.09 17.62 -45.04
CA VAL A 28 -0.62 18.34 -43.85
C VAL A 28 0.68 17.76 -43.28
N PHE A 29 0.92 16.46 -43.46
CA PHE A 29 2.14 15.81 -42.95
C PHE A 29 3.28 15.68 -43.97
N TYR A 30 3.07 15.93 -45.27
CA TYR A 30 4.09 15.55 -46.28
C TYR A 30 4.59 16.66 -47.23
N ILE A 31 3.92 17.80 -47.47
CA ILE A 31 4.44 18.80 -48.44
C ILE A 31 4.14 20.27 -48.04
N ASN A 32 5.21 21.04 -47.78
CA ASN A 32 5.31 22.53 -47.73
C ASN A 32 4.50 23.30 -46.66
N THR A 33 5.04 23.37 -45.44
CA THR A 33 4.48 24.06 -44.27
C THR A 33 4.82 25.56 -44.15
N LEU A 34 5.87 26.07 -44.80
CA LEU A 34 6.39 27.42 -44.49
C LEU A 34 5.51 28.56 -45.03
N ARG A 35 5.00 28.43 -46.26
CA ARG A 35 4.24 29.51 -46.92
C ARG A 35 2.84 29.68 -46.34
N TRP A 36 2.19 28.60 -45.89
CA TRP A 36 0.89 28.68 -45.20
C TRP A 36 1.02 29.11 -43.75
N LEU A 37 2.11 28.77 -43.06
CA LEU A 37 2.39 29.27 -41.71
C LEU A 37 2.62 30.79 -41.72
N VAL A 38 3.36 31.30 -42.70
CA VAL A 38 3.58 32.76 -42.87
C VAL A 38 2.29 33.47 -43.26
N SER A 39 1.47 32.93 -44.16
CA SER A 39 0.15 33.51 -44.47
C SER A 39 -0.80 33.47 -43.27
N LEU A 40 -0.78 32.40 -42.46
CA LEU A 40 -1.57 32.28 -41.23
C LEU A 40 -1.11 33.33 -40.20
N LEU A 41 0.20 33.48 -40.02
CA LEU A 41 0.79 34.48 -39.11
C LEU A 41 0.45 35.90 -39.57
N LEU A 42 0.56 36.20 -40.86
CA LEU A 42 0.25 37.51 -41.44
C LEU A 42 -1.25 37.86 -41.32
N VAL A 43 -2.15 36.88 -41.49
CA VAL A 43 -3.61 37.05 -41.31
C VAL A 43 -4.00 37.17 -39.82
N LEU A 44 -3.27 36.52 -38.91
CA LEU A 44 -3.48 36.63 -37.47
C LEU A 44 -2.87 37.90 -36.85
N THR A 45 -1.92 38.56 -37.52
CA THR A 45 -1.24 39.74 -36.97
C THR A 45 -2.17 40.92 -36.70
N PRO A 46 -3.17 41.28 -37.52
CA PRO A 46 -4.09 42.38 -37.17
C PRO A 46 -5.11 41.99 -36.10
N THR A 47 -5.51 40.73 -36.03
CA THR A 47 -6.53 40.20 -35.09
C THR A 47 -5.98 39.88 -33.69
N LEU A 48 -4.66 39.86 -33.52
CA LEU A 48 -4.00 39.67 -32.21
C LEU A 48 -3.93 40.95 -31.34
N TRP A 49 -4.25 42.14 -31.89
CA TRP A 49 -4.06 43.43 -31.20
C TRP A 49 -5.38 44.11 -30.79
N GLY A 50 -6.53 43.46 -31.05
CA GLY A 50 -7.86 43.97 -30.71
C GLY A 50 -8.79 42.87 -30.15
N PRO A 51 -8.92 42.71 -28.82
CA PRO A 51 -9.73 41.65 -28.20
C PRO A 51 -11.22 41.68 -28.58
N ARG A 52 -11.74 42.82 -29.06
CA ARG A 52 -13.14 42.95 -29.51
C ARG A 52 -13.44 42.20 -30.82
N LEU A 53 -12.46 41.97 -31.69
CA LEU A 53 -12.65 41.20 -32.93
C LEU A 53 -12.79 39.69 -32.69
N TRP A 54 -12.28 39.18 -31.57
CA TRP A 54 -12.41 37.76 -31.22
C TRP A 54 -13.85 37.35 -30.93
N PHE A 55 -14.61 38.15 -30.19
CA PHE A 55 -16.01 37.87 -29.87
C PHE A 55 -16.93 38.02 -31.09
N ALA A 56 -16.61 38.94 -32.00
CA ALA A 56 -17.33 39.06 -33.26
C ALA A 56 -17.10 37.84 -34.16
N VAL A 57 -15.84 37.39 -34.33
CA VAL A 57 -15.47 36.23 -35.15
C VAL A 57 -15.99 34.91 -34.57
N LEU A 58 -15.89 34.71 -33.25
CA LEU A 58 -16.43 33.53 -32.58
C LEU A 58 -17.96 33.51 -32.58
N GLY A 59 -18.61 34.67 -32.43
CA GLY A 59 -20.06 34.79 -32.55
C GLY A 59 -20.58 34.47 -33.96
N THR A 60 -19.89 34.95 -35.00
CA THR A 60 -20.23 34.66 -36.41
C THR A 60 -19.95 33.21 -36.81
N SER A 61 -19.08 32.49 -36.08
CA SER A 61 -18.78 31.08 -36.32
C SER A 61 -19.85 30.12 -35.75
N MET A 62 -20.78 30.63 -34.92
CA MET A 62 -21.81 29.84 -34.24
C MET A 62 -23.24 30.09 -34.75
N THR A 63 -23.41 30.85 -35.84
CA THR A 63 -24.71 31.04 -36.51
C THR A 63 -24.61 30.68 -37.99
N GLU A 64 -25.54 29.88 -38.50
CA GLU A 64 -25.51 29.30 -39.87
C GLU A 64 -25.75 30.30 -41.04
N GLN A 65 -25.55 31.61 -40.85
CA GLN A 65 -25.56 32.58 -41.96
C GLN A 65 -24.38 33.57 -41.89
N PRO A 66 -23.70 33.87 -43.02
CA PRO A 66 -22.59 34.81 -43.06
C PRO A 66 -23.05 36.26 -42.97
N VAL A 67 -22.37 37.06 -42.14
CA VAL A 67 -22.54 38.53 -42.04
C VAL A 67 -21.29 39.21 -42.61
N TYR A 68 -21.46 40.20 -43.49
CA TYR A 68 -20.37 41.02 -44.03
C TYR A 68 -20.22 42.32 -43.22
N LEU A 69 -19.00 42.63 -42.77
CA LEU A 69 -18.64 43.91 -42.14
C LEU A 69 -18.19 44.91 -43.23
N GLY A 70 -18.78 46.10 -43.28
CA GLY A 70 -18.45 47.14 -44.26
C GLY A 70 -17.30 48.06 -43.84
N ASP A 71 -16.63 48.67 -44.81
CA ASP A 71 -15.36 49.44 -44.68
C ASP A 71 -15.38 50.57 -43.63
N ILE A 72 -16.55 51.19 -43.40
CA ILE A 72 -16.72 52.28 -42.41
C ILE A 72 -16.41 51.80 -40.98
N VAL A 73 -16.65 50.52 -40.68
CA VAL A 73 -16.39 49.94 -39.35
C VAL A 73 -14.90 49.71 -39.14
N ILE A 74 -14.14 49.43 -40.21
CA ILE A 74 -12.69 49.19 -40.13
C ILE A 74 -11.92 50.50 -39.92
N ASP A 75 -12.30 51.59 -40.59
CA ASP A 75 -11.61 52.88 -40.45
C ASP A 75 -11.78 53.51 -39.06
N THR A 76 -12.93 53.30 -38.42
CA THR A 76 -13.20 53.81 -37.06
C THR A 76 -12.35 53.09 -36.00
N LEU A 77 -11.90 51.86 -36.27
CA LEU A 77 -11.06 51.06 -35.36
C LEU A 77 -9.57 51.42 -35.42
N SER A 78 -9.12 52.10 -36.48
CA SER A 78 -7.71 52.44 -36.73
C SER A 78 -7.27 53.74 -36.06
N GLN A 79 -8.17 54.71 -35.89
CA GLN A 79 -7.80 56.09 -35.52
C GLN A 79 -7.79 56.42 -34.02
N GLN A 80 -8.17 55.51 -33.11
CA GLN A 80 -8.38 55.86 -31.69
C GLN A 80 -7.17 55.69 -30.74
N ASP A 81 -5.98 55.27 -31.18
CA ASP A 81 -4.85 55.01 -30.24
C ASP A 81 -3.44 55.31 -30.80
N SER A 82 -3.29 56.21 -31.79
CA SER A 82 -2.03 56.40 -32.56
C SER A 82 -1.22 57.69 -32.29
N ASP A 83 -1.39 58.37 -31.16
CA ASP A 83 -0.72 59.67 -30.93
C ASP A 83 0.70 59.58 -30.32
N GLY A 84 1.22 58.39 -30.00
CA GLY A 84 2.64 58.18 -29.64
C GLY A 84 3.16 58.91 -28.38
N ARG A 85 2.31 59.61 -27.62
CA ARG A 85 2.63 60.31 -26.38
C ARG A 85 2.61 59.36 -25.17
N CYS A 86 3.58 59.49 -24.27
CA CYS A 86 3.56 58.81 -22.97
C CYS A 86 2.46 59.40 -22.07
N LYS A 87 1.52 58.55 -21.58
CA LYS A 87 0.46 58.99 -20.64
C LYS A 87 1.02 59.28 -19.25
N THR A 88 0.52 60.34 -18.63
CA THR A 88 0.80 60.73 -17.24
C THR A 88 0.22 59.73 -16.24
N TRP A 89 0.69 59.76 -14.99
CA TRP A 89 0.29 58.81 -13.96
C TRP A 89 -1.23 58.86 -13.63
N THR A 90 -1.82 60.05 -13.66
CA THR A 90 -3.25 60.28 -13.48
C THR A 90 -4.09 59.70 -14.62
N GLU A 91 -3.66 59.89 -15.88
CA GLU A 91 -4.33 59.31 -17.07
C GLU A 91 -4.28 57.78 -17.07
N LYS A 92 -3.20 57.19 -16.52
CA LYS A 92 -3.09 55.73 -16.33
C LYS A 92 -4.04 55.20 -15.26
N ARG A 93 -4.26 55.95 -14.17
CA ARG A 93 -5.16 55.55 -13.09
C ARG A 93 -6.63 55.58 -13.52
N GLU A 94 -7.04 56.57 -14.31
CA GLU A 94 -8.42 56.67 -14.82
C GLU A 94 -8.79 55.59 -15.84
N ALA A 95 -7.83 55.10 -16.63
CA ALA A 95 -8.03 54.02 -17.59
C ALA A 95 -8.31 52.65 -16.93
N ILE A 96 -7.91 52.46 -15.68
CA ILE A 96 -8.06 51.20 -14.93
C ILE A 96 -9.41 51.16 -14.18
N THR A 97 -9.99 52.31 -13.87
CA THR A 97 -11.25 52.40 -13.09
C THR A 97 -12.53 52.36 -13.92
N ASN A 98 -12.46 52.45 -15.24
CA ASN A 98 -13.62 52.32 -16.12
C ASN A 98 -13.75 50.89 -16.68
N SER A 99 -14.96 50.53 -17.13
CA SER A 99 -15.34 49.14 -17.48
C SER A 99 -14.32 48.46 -18.39
N ALA A 100 -14.20 47.13 -18.30
CA ALA A 100 -13.22 46.27 -19.00
C ALA A 100 -13.14 46.47 -20.53
N LEU A 101 -14.06 47.23 -21.10
CA LEU A 101 -14.08 47.67 -22.50
C LEU A 101 -13.18 48.89 -22.79
N SER A 102 -12.56 49.53 -21.78
CA SER A 102 -11.76 50.77 -21.93
C SER A 102 -10.27 50.63 -21.57
N ALA A 103 -9.80 49.42 -21.26
CA ALA A 103 -8.38 49.15 -21.11
C ALA A 103 -7.69 49.22 -22.48
N SER A 104 -6.96 50.31 -22.75
CA SER A 104 -6.08 50.42 -23.92
C SER A 104 -5.09 49.26 -23.92
N GLY A 105 -5.10 48.46 -25.00
CA GLY A 105 -4.49 47.13 -25.12
C GLY A 105 -2.96 47.06 -25.10
N TRP A 106 -2.27 47.96 -24.40
CA TRP A 106 -0.81 48.08 -24.43
C TRP A 106 -0.10 47.83 -23.10
N TYR A 107 -0.82 47.45 -22.04
CA TYR A 107 -0.22 47.00 -20.78
C TYR A 107 -1.00 45.84 -20.14
N GLY A 108 -1.02 44.69 -20.82
CA GLY A 108 -1.51 43.41 -20.32
C GLY A 108 -0.37 42.39 -20.13
N PRO A 109 -0.16 41.80 -18.94
CA PRO A 109 1.03 40.99 -18.60
C PRO A 109 1.22 39.70 -19.42
N GLY A 110 0.14 39.16 -20.00
CA GLY A 110 0.22 37.92 -20.78
C GLY A 110 0.96 38.04 -22.11
N ALA A 111 0.98 39.22 -22.73
CA ALA A 111 1.49 39.40 -24.08
C ALA A 111 3.03 39.52 -24.16
N TYR A 112 3.67 40.17 -23.19
CA TYR A 112 5.14 40.24 -23.14
C TYR A 112 5.77 38.90 -22.76
N LEU A 113 5.12 38.15 -21.88
CA LEU A 113 5.65 36.90 -21.35
C LEU A 113 5.55 35.75 -22.37
N ALA A 114 4.45 35.66 -23.11
CA ALA A 114 4.30 34.65 -24.17
C ALA A 114 5.29 34.87 -25.33
N TRP A 115 5.60 36.12 -25.67
CA TRP A 115 6.48 36.44 -26.79
C TRP A 115 7.96 36.12 -26.52
N LEU A 116 8.44 36.39 -25.30
CA LEU A 116 9.79 36.04 -24.86
C LEU A 116 9.99 34.52 -24.76
N ILE A 117 8.98 33.82 -24.24
CA ILE A 117 9.02 32.36 -24.07
C ILE A 117 9.06 31.64 -25.42
N THR A 118 8.33 32.16 -26.42
CA THR A 118 8.29 31.57 -27.76
C THR A 118 9.57 31.84 -28.54
N ALA A 119 10.12 33.07 -28.49
CA ALA A 119 11.36 33.40 -29.19
C ALA A 119 12.58 32.60 -28.68
N TYR A 120 12.60 32.32 -27.37
CA TYR A 120 13.66 31.54 -26.74
C TYR A 120 13.58 30.03 -27.05
N ALA A 121 12.36 29.47 -27.08
CA ALA A 121 12.16 28.07 -27.43
C ALA A 121 12.54 27.77 -28.90
N THR A 122 12.28 28.71 -29.80
CA THR A 122 12.55 28.54 -31.24
C THR A 122 14.04 28.69 -31.59
N ALA A 123 14.81 29.54 -30.90
CA ALA A 123 16.26 29.66 -31.13
C ALA A 123 17.05 28.41 -30.68
N LEU A 124 16.68 27.83 -29.53
CA LEU A 124 17.32 26.62 -28.98
C LEU A 124 17.03 25.35 -29.77
N SER A 125 15.81 25.20 -30.31
CA SER A 125 15.46 24.03 -31.13
C SER A 125 16.24 24.00 -32.45
N ASN A 126 16.53 25.16 -33.05
CA ASN A 126 17.10 25.23 -34.40
C ASN A 126 18.63 25.10 -34.43
N ILE A 127 19.36 25.62 -33.44
CA ILE A 127 20.82 25.39 -33.31
C ILE A 127 21.11 23.91 -33.02
N TRP A 128 20.25 23.27 -32.23
CA TRP A 128 20.42 21.87 -31.82
C TRP A 128 20.24 20.89 -32.98
N HIS A 129 19.27 21.14 -33.86
CA HIS A 129 19.06 20.29 -35.04
C HIS A 129 20.15 20.47 -36.11
N SER A 130 20.83 21.62 -36.15
CA SER A 130 21.86 21.91 -37.16
C SER A 130 23.19 21.16 -36.91
N LYS A 131 23.56 20.81 -35.67
CA LYS A 131 24.84 20.15 -35.36
C LYS A 131 24.78 18.68 -34.92
N CYS A 132 23.61 18.14 -34.58
CA CYS A 132 23.47 16.73 -34.17
C CYS A 132 23.08 15.78 -35.32
N SER A 133 23.30 16.16 -36.59
CA SER A 133 23.30 15.20 -37.68
C SER A 133 24.66 14.50 -37.75
N GLU A 134 24.75 13.34 -37.11
CA GLU A 134 25.88 12.40 -37.16
C GLU A 134 26.11 11.79 -38.58
N LYS A 135 25.55 12.39 -39.65
CA LYS A 135 25.52 11.80 -41.00
C LYS A 135 25.86 12.68 -42.19
N HIS A 136 26.26 13.95 -42.03
CA HIS A 136 26.68 14.78 -43.17
C HIS A 136 27.92 15.64 -42.84
N PRO A 137 29.11 15.33 -43.40
CA PRO A 137 30.36 16.05 -43.12
C PRO A 137 30.48 17.45 -43.77
N ASP A 138 29.57 17.83 -44.67
CA ASP A 138 29.72 19.03 -45.50
C ASP A 138 28.70 20.10 -45.15
N MET A 139 28.85 20.80 -44.02
CA MET A 139 28.11 22.05 -43.74
C MET A 139 28.91 22.95 -42.78
N ASN A 140 29.96 23.59 -43.30
CA ASN A 140 30.81 24.53 -42.56
C ASN A 140 30.73 25.97 -43.09
N GLU A 141 29.64 26.36 -43.76
CA GLU A 141 29.42 27.75 -44.18
C GLU A 141 28.32 28.44 -43.36
N LEU A 142 28.64 29.63 -42.88
CA LEU A 142 27.77 30.48 -42.06
C LEU A 142 26.74 31.17 -42.97
N ASP A 143 25.54 30.59 -43.07
CA ASP A 143 24.52 31.09 -43.98
C ASP A 143 23.82 32.35 -43.43
N ALA A 144 23.35 33.23 -44.34
CA ALA A 144 22.74 34.53 -44.02
C ALA A 144 21.52 34.41 -43.07
N GLU A 145 20.87 33.24 -43.06
CA GLU A 145 19.76 32.92 -42.17
C GLU A 145 20.16 32.87 -40.68
N ILE A 146 21.39 32.43 -40.36
CA ILE A 146 21.90 32.40 -38.98
C ILE A 146 22.12 33.83 -38.47
N LEU A 147 22.65 34.72 -39.33
CA LEU A 147 22.89 36.12 -39.02
C LEU A 147 21.59 36.89 -38.76
N ILE A 148 20.52 36.62 -39.51
CA ILE A 148 19.20 37.25 -39.32
C ILE A 148 18.52 36.75 -38.03
N THR A 149 18.68 35.46 -37.72
CA THR A 149 18.07 34.82 -36.54
C THR A 149 18.73 35.28 -35.23
N ILE A 150 20.02 35.63 -35.28
CA ILE A 150 20.74 36.29 -34.17
C ILE A 150 20.43 37.80 -34.12
N GLY A 151 20.24 38.44 -35.27
CA GLY A 151 19.99 39.88 -35.38
C GLY A 151 18.66 40.33 -34.78
N TYR A 152 17.57 39.58 -34.98
CA TYR A 152 16.23 39.99 -34.53
C TYR A 152 16.07 40.10 -33.00
N PRO A 153 16.54 39.14 -32.18
CA PRO A 153 16.57 39.29 -30.72
C PRO A 153 17.43 40.47 -30.25
N LEU A 154 18.52 40.76 -30.97
CA LEU A 154 19.43 41.88 -30.67
C LEU A 154 18.78 43.25 -30.94
N VAL A 155 18.01 43.38 -32.01
CA VAL A 155 17.21 44.57 -32.32
C VAL A 155 16.09 44.76 -31.29
N ALA A 156 15.40 43.68 -30.89
CA ALA A 156 14.38 43.71 -29.85
C ALA A 156 14.96 44.12 -28.48
N LEU A 157 16.17 43.66 -28.15
CA LEU A 157 16.91 44.06 -26.95
C LEU A 157 17.24 45.57 -26.98
N CYS A 158 17.66 46.09 -28.13
CA CYS A 158 17.97 47.51 -28.30
C CYS A 158 16.74 48.43 -28.18
N ASP A 159 15.57 48.02 -28.70
CA ASP A 159 14.32 48.78 -28.56
C ASP A 159 13.84 48.82 -27.10
N VAL A 160 13.96 47.71 -26.37
CA VAL A 160 13.65 47.64 -24.92
C VAL A 160 14.59 48.55 -24.12
N LEU A 161 15.89 48.53 -24.40
CA LEU A 161 16.88 49.40 -23.75
C LEU A 161 16.63 50.88 -24.06
N LEU A 162 16.32 51.24 -25.30
CA LEU A 162 15.98 52.61 -25.70
C LEU A 162 14.71 53.13 -25.00
N ARG A 163 13.70 52.28 -24.81
CA ARG A 163 12.45 52.62 -24.11
C ARG A 163 12.65 52.72 -22.60
N LEU A 164 13.51 51.89 -22.00
CA LEU A 164 13.89 51.99 -20.59
C LEU A 164 14.66 53.28 -20.30
N ILE A 165 15.58 53.67 -21.20
CA ILE A 165 16.37 54.92 -21.08
C ILE A 165 15.49 56.16 -21.31
N ARG A 166 14.59 56.15 -22.31
CA ARG A 166 13.71 57.32 -22.61
C ARG A 166 12.61 57.56 -21.57
N CYS A 167 12.11 56.50 -20.92
CA CYS A 167 10.86 56.60 -20.14
C CYS A 167 11.04 56.52 -18.61
N GLN A 168 12.28 56.38 -18.08
CA GLN A 168 12.60 56.29 -16.64
C GLN A 168 11.57 55.48 -15.82
N ILE A 169 11.28 54.25 -16.24
CA ILE A 169 10.25 53.39 -15.64
C ILE A 169 10.87 52.48 -14.57
N ASP A 170 10.27 52.45 -13.38
CA ASP A 170 10.50 51.49 -12.28
C ASP A 170 9.12 51.06 -11.72
N PRO A 171 8.85 49.83 -11.21
CA PRO A 171 9.62 48.59 -11.14
C PRO A 171 8.89 47.39 -11.79
N GLY A 172 9.41 46.91 -12.93
CA GLY A 172 9.18 45.55 -13.45
C GLY A 172 10.45 44.68 -13.33
N MET A 173 11.36 45.07 -12.44
CA MET A 173 12.72 44.53 -12.29
C MET A 173 12.75 43.02 -12.03
N THR A 174 11.72 42.46 -11.40
CA THR A 174 11.66 41.01 -11.10
C THR A 174 11.54 40.16 -12.36
N ALA A 175 10.79 40.60 -13.38
CA ALA A 175 10.60 39.84 -14.61
C ALA A 175 11.86 39.88 -15.50
N ALA A 176 12.53 41.03 -15.57
CA ALA A 176 13.77 41.18 -16.34
C ALA A 176 14.94 40.40 -15.72
N VAL A 177 15.09 40.43 -14.39
CA VAL A 177 16.09 39.61 -13.67
C VAL A 177 15.80 38.12 -13.81
N PHE A 178 14.52 37.71 -13.82
CA PHE A 178 14.14 36.31 -13.98
C PHE A 178 14.44 35.77 -15.38
N VAL A 179 14.23 36.58 -16.42
CA VAL A 179 14.62 36.26 -17.81
C VAL A 179 16.14 36.14 -17.91
N LEU A 180 16.89 37.08 -17.32
CA LEU A 180 18.37 37.05 -17.31
C LEU A 180 18.91 35.77 -16.63
N VAL A 181 18.35 35.41 -15.47
CA VAL A 181 18.74 34.20 -14.72
C VAL A 181 18.35 32.94 -15.49
N SER A 182 17.15 32.89 -16.09
CA SER A 182 16.69 31.75 -16.90
C SER A 182 17.58 31.54 -18.14
N THR A 183 17.98 32.63 -18.81
CA THR A 183 18.93 32.58 -19.93
C THR A 183 20.32 32.10 -19.50
N LEU A 184 20.84 32.54 -18.34
CA LEU A 184 22.13 32.10 -17.80
C LEU A 184 22.14 30.62 -17.37
N THR A 185 21.05 30.11 -16.78
CA THR A 185 20.93 28.69 -16.39
C THR A 185 20.86 27.73 -17.59
N ILE A 186 20.54 28.23 -18.77
CA ILE A 186 20.47 27.43 -19.99
C ILE A 186 21.78 27.51 -20.77
N ILE A 187 22.55 28.61 -20.64
CA ILE A 187 23.90 28.73 -21.21
C ILE A 187 24.96 27.99 -20.37
N GLY A 188 24.81 27.93 -19.04
CA GLY A 188 25.77 27.27 -18.15
C GLY A 188 26.11 25.81 -18.53
N PRO A 189 25.11 24.93 -18.78
CA PRO A 189 25.34 23.55 -19.22
C PRO A 189 25.92 23.43 -20.65
N LEU A 190 25.74 24.45 -21.50
CA LEU A 190 26.27 24.48 -22.87
C LEU A 190 27.78 24.80 -22.90
N THR A 191 28.30 25.57 -21.93
CA THR A 191 29.76 25.84 -21.82
C THR A 191 30.57 24.63 -21.35
N THR A 192 29.95 23.69 -20.61
CA THR A 192 30.57 22.40 -20.23
C THR A 192 30.54 21.35 -21.35
N LEU A 193 29.89 21.63 -22.48
CA LEU A 193 29.81 20.74 -23.65
C LEU A 193 30.80 21.09 -24.76
N SER A 194 31.67 22.10 -24.58
CA SER A 194 32.63 22.53 -25.63
C SER A 194 34.11 22.35 -25.28
N TRP A 195 34.44 21.57 -24.24
CA TRP A 195 35.79 21.07 -24.01
C TRP A 195 35.70 19.58 -23.65
N GLN A 196 35.99 18.72 -24.61
CA GLN A 196 36.14 17.29 -24.43
C GLN A 196 37.37 16.86 -25.24
N GLU A 197 38.44 16.48 -24.55
CA GLU A 197 39.55 15.72 -25.11
C GLU A 197 39.07 14.27 -25.29
N ASP A 198 39.38 13.68 -26.45
CA ASP A 198 39.05 12.30 -26.80
C ASP A 198 39.65 11.32 -25.76
N ASP A 199 38.83 10.35 -25.30
CA ASP A 199 39.18 9.15 -24.50
C ASP A 199 38.62 9.00 -23.05
N MET A 200 37.51 9.65 -22.67
CA MET A 200 36.71 9.19 -21.50
C MET A 200 35.24 8.91 -21.82
N GLU A 201 34.83 7.64 -21.72
CA GLU A 201 33.41 7.25 -21.66
C GLU A 201 32.81 7.66 -20.30
N ILE A 202 31.86 8.60 -20.31
CA ILE A 202 31.06 8.97 -19.14
C ILE A 202 29.59 8.55 -19.37
N GLU A 203 29.02 7.82 -18.39
CA GLU A 203 27.59 7.49 -18.33
C GLU A 203 26.75 8.79 -18.21
N ILE A 204 25.95 9.09 -19.25
CA ILE A 204 24.98 10.20 -19.26
C ILE A 204 23.90 9.97 -18.19
N ASP A 205 23.61 10.98 -17.37
CA ASP A 205 22.56 10.98 -16.32
C ASP A 205 21.24 10.37 -16.85
N PRO A 206 20.69 9.32 -16.20
CA PRO A 206 19.45 8.68 -16.64
C PRO A 206 18.21 9.59 -16.61
N HIS A 207 18.27 10.79 -16.04
CA HIS A 207 17.14 11.75 -16.02
C HIS A 207 17.06 12.66 -17.26
N PHE A 208 18.06 12.60 -18.14
CA PHE A 208 18.09 13.40 -19.36
C PHE A 208 17.15 12.81 -20.43
N PRO A 209 16.26 13.61 -21.07
CA PRO A 209 15.26 13.07 -21.98
C PRO A 209 15.96 12.57 -23.26
N ARG A 210 15.72 11.30 -23.59
CA ARG A 210 16.43 10.59 -24.68
C ARG A 210 15.61 10.54 -25.97
N THR A 211 14.31 10.82 -25.88
CA THR A 211 13.41 10.81 -27.03
C THR A 211 12.70 12.14 -27.22
N VAL A 212 12.35 12.46 -28.46
CA VAL A 212 11.58 13.67 -28.83
C VAL A 212 10.28 13.75 -28.03
N LYS A 213 9.62 12.62 -27.80
CA LYS A 213 8.38 12.53 -27.02
C LYS A 213 8.59 12.96 -25.57
N GLU A 214 9.69 12.56 -24.93
CA GLU A 214 10.02 12.96 -23.55
C GLU A 214 10.36 14.44 -23.45
N TRP A 215 11.10 14.97 -24.42
CA TRP A 215 11.42 16.39 -24.52
C TRP A 215 10.16 17.24 -24.65
N THR A 216 9.30 16.92 -25.61
CA THR A 216 8.03 17.63 -25.84
C THR A 216 7.15 17.62 -24.58
N TRP A 217 7.11 16.50 -23.86
CA TRP A 217 6.27 16.36 -22.69
C TRP A 217 6.81 17.09 -21.46
N LYS A 218 8.12 17.12 -21.26
CA LYS A 218 8.75 17.91 -20.19
C LYS A 218 8.60 19.41 -20.43
N THR A 219 8.75 19.86 -21.67
CA THR A 219 8.53 21.26 -22.06
C THR A 219 7.07 21.68 -21.88
N PHE A 220 6.13 20.83 -22.31
CA PHE A 220 4.69 21.08 -22.10
C PHE A 220 4.32 21.15 -20.62
N ARG A 221 4.87 20.25 -19.80
CA ARG A 221 4.66 20.24 -18.34
C ARG A 221 5.19 21.52 -17.68
N PHE A 222 6.36 22.00 -18.08
CA PHE A 222 6.94 23.25 -17.59
C PHE A 222 6.08 24.47 -17.98
N LEU A 223 5.57 24.50 -19.21
CA LEU A 223 4.67 25.54 -19.69
C LEU A 223 3.36 25.59 -18.86
N CYS A 224 2.75 24.43 -18.59
CA CYS A 224 1.54 24.36 -17.77
C CYS A 224 1.76 24.83 -16.33
N HIS A 225 2.88 24.46 -15.70
CA HIS A 225 3.21 24.93 -14.34
C HIS A 225 3.43 26.45 -14.32
N THR A 226 4.10 26.98 -15.33
CA THR A 226 4.36 28.42 -15.47
C THR A 226 3.05 29.19 -15.62
N ILE A 227 2.11 28.69 -16.44
CA ILE A 227 0.78 29.30 -16.62
C ILE A 227 -0.02 29.30 -15.31
N VAL A 228 -0.08 28.16 -14.61
CA VAL A 228 -0.81 28.06 -13.33
C VAL A 228 -0.22 29.02 -12.29
N TYR A 229 1.10 29.10 -12.20
CA TYR A 229 1.76 29.98 -11.23
C TYR A 229 1.56 31.46 -11.57
N THR A 230 1.59 31.82 -12.85
CA THR A 230 1.35 33.19 -13.32
C THR A 230 -0.09 33.62 -13.03
N VAL A 231 -1.07 32.74 -13.24
CA VAL A 231 -2.50 33.04 -13.00
C VAL A 231 -2.82 33.12 -11.49
N LEU A 232 -2.17 32.33 -10.65
CA LEU A 232 -2.32 32.43 -9.18
C LEU A 232 -1.62 33.66 -8.59
N SER A 233 -0.70 34.28 -9.34
CA SER A 233 0.02 35.49 -8.93
C SER A 233 -0.67 36.78 -9.38
N GLU A 234 -1.76 36.68 -10.14
CA GLU A 234 -2.60 37.81 -10.55
C GLU A 234 -3.57 38.20 -9.41
N PRO A 235 -3.70 39.50 -9.05
CA PRO A 235 -4.45 39.90 -7.85
C PRO A 235 -5.99 39.79 -7.95
N TYR A 236 -6.55 39.45 -9.13
CA TYR A 236 -7.99 39.47 -9.37
C TYR A 236 -8.47 38.18 -10.07
N LEU A 237 -8.89 37.20 -9.26
CA LEU A 237 -9.30 35.87 -9.75
C LEU A 237 -10.79 35.84 -10.13
N GLU A 238 -11.08 35.87 -11.43
CA GLU A 238 -12.42 35.63 -11.96
C GLU A 238 -12.79 34.13 -11.78
N PRO A 239 -14.00 33.79 -11.27
CA PRO A 239 -14.36 32.41 -10.92
C PRO A 239 -14.29 31.40 -12.08
N ARG A 240 -14.49 31.86 -13.31
CA ARG A 240 -14.40 31.03 -14.53
C ARG A 240 -12.96 30.66 -14.87
N VAL A 241 -12.03 31.59 -14.66
CA VAL A 241 -10.58 31.37 -14.83
C VAL A 241 -10.07 30.42 -13.75
N LEU A 242 -10.54 30.59 -12.51
CA LEU A 242 -10.21 29.68 -11.40
C LEU A 242 -10.69 28.25 -11.69
N LEU A 243 -11.91 28.08 -12.22
CA LEU A 243 -12.43 26.77 -12.62
C LEU A 243 -11.60 26.15 -13.77
N ALA A 244 -11.21 26.95 -14.76
CA ALA A 244 -10.35 26.48 -15.86
C ALA A 244 -8.95 26.06 -15.35
N VAL A 245 -8.37 26.80 -14.39
CA VAL A 245 -7.10 26.45 -13.73
C VAL A 245 -7.26 25.18 -12.90
N TYR A 246 -8.36 25.00 -12.17
CA TYR A 246 -8.63 23.76 -11.44
C TYR A 246 -8.85 22.56 -12.37
N ILE A 247 -9.49 22.75 -13.52
CA ILE A 247 -9.62 21.70 -14.55
C ILE A 247 -8.26 21.39 -15.15
N LEU A 248 -7.44 22.39 -15.46
CA LEU A 248 -6.08 22.18 -15.99
C LEU A 248 -5.18 21.49 -14.95
N LEU A 249 -5.25 21.89 -13.69
CA LEU A 249 -4.59 21.24 -12.55
C LEU A 249 -5.09 19.80 -12.38
N PHE A 250 -6.39 19.56 -12.50
CA PHE A 250 -6.97 18.22 -12.39
C PHE A 250 -6.55 17.32 -13.55
N VAL A 251 -6.50 17.85 -14.79
CA VAL A 251 -6.01 17.13 -15.97
C VAL A 251 -4.50 16.88 -15.87
N THR A 252 -3.71 17.87 -15.44
CA THR A 252 -2.27 17.67 -15.19
C THR A 252 -2.00 16.72 -14.01
N LEU A 253 -2.80 16.74 -12.95
CA LEU A 253 -2.71 15.80 -11.82
C LEU A 253 -3.10 14.38 -12.24
N LEU A 254 -4.21 14.21 -12.97
CA LEU A 254 -4.65 12.92 -13.50
C LEU A 254 -3.62 12.31 -14.46
N TYR A 255 -2.95 13.11 -15.29
CA TYR A 255 -1.97 12.61 -16.25
C TYR A 255 -0.52 12.55 -15.71
N SER A 256 -0.18 13.35 -14.70
CA SER A 256 1.10 13.23 -13.98
C SER A 256 1.19 11.97 -13.12
N GLY A 257 0.05 11.33 -12.82
CA GLY A 257 -0.03 10.06 -12.12
C GLY A 257 0.12 8.80 -13.00
N ILE A 258 0.25 8.91 -14.33
CA ILE A 258 0.18 7.74 -15.23
C ILE A 258 1.46 7.51 -16.08
N TYR A 259 2.44 8.39 -16.05
CA TYR A 259 3.74 8.16 -16.71
C TYR A 259 4.94 8.41 -15.78
N GLY A 260 4.87 7.86 -14.56
CA GLY A 260 6.04 7.12 -14.12
C GLY A 260 6.06 5.85 -14.97
N GLU A 261 7.04 5.70 -15.86
CA GLU A 261 7.48 4.34 -16.17
C GLU A 261 7.94 3.75 -14.83
N ALA A 262 6.98 3.15 -14.12
CA ALA A 262 7.26 2.03 -13.30
C ALA A 262 7.96 1.05 -14.22
N LEU A 263 9.29 1.06 -14.17
CA LEU A 263 10.08 -0.15 -14.34
C LEU A 263 9.51 -1.13 -13.33
N PHE A 264 8.42 -1.79 -13.74
CA PHE A 264 7.83 -2.90 -13.02
C PHE A 264 8.96 -3.88 -12.79
N ASP A 265 9.32 -4.04 -11.52
CA ASP A 265 10.26 -5.02 -11.00
C ASP A 265 10.26 -6.30 -11.84
N LYS A 266 11.24 -6.44 -12.73
CA LYS A 266 11.50 -7.70 -13.44
C LYS A 266 12.45 -8.62 -12.68
N TYR A 267 12.67 -8.36 -11.39
CA TYR A 267 13.58 -9.14 -10.55
C TYR A 267 12.94 -9.43 -9.20
N PRO A 268 12.35 -10.61 -9.02
CA PRO A 268 11.32 -10.75 -8.03
C PRO A 268 11.78 -11.44 -6.73
N ASN A 269 13.09 -11.61 -6.59
CA ASN A 269 13.78 -11.77 -5.31
C ASN A 269 14.43 -10.43 -4.94
N GLY A 270 14.52 -10.12 -3.66
CA GLY A 270 15.06 -8.84 -3.20
C GLY A 270 15.71 -8.98 -1.84
N ILE A 271 16.71 -8.14 -1.59
CA ILE A 271 17.35 -8.04 -0.28
C ILE A 271 16.35 -7.39 0.68
N ARG A 272 16.22 -7.96 1.88
CA ARG A 272 15.27 -7.49 2.89
C ARG A 272 16.02 -7.07 4.13
N CYS A 273 15.70 -5.89 4.62
CA CYS A 273 16.27 -5.30 5.82
C CYS A 273 15.14 -5.04 6.82
N SER A 274 15.41 -5.24 8.10
CA SER A 274 14.45 -4.95 9.17
C SER A 274 15.16 -4.67 10.49
N ILE A 275 14.66 -3.70 11.24
CA ILE A 275 15.05 -3.40 12.62
C ILE A 275 13.93 -3.92 13.52
N THR A 276 14.29 -4.68 14.54
CA THR A 276 13.35 -5.29 15.49
C THR A 276 13.70 -4.85 16.89
N ASP A 277 12.72 -4.35 17.64
CA ASP A 277 12.91 -4.02 19.04
C ASP A 277 12.86 -5.30 19.89
N LEU A 278 13.94 -5.56 20.62
CA LEU A 278 14.03 -6.70 21.54
C LEU A 278 13.93 -6.26 23.00
N SER A 279 13.59 -4.99 23.25
CA SER A 279 13.47 -4.44 24.61
C SER A 279 12.29 -5.06 25.34
N PRO A 280 12.42 -5.37 26.64
CA PRO A 280 11.28 -5.71 27.45
C PRO A 280 10.28 -4.53 27.50
N PRO A 281 8.97 -4.82 27.61
CA PRO A 281 8.41 -6.14 27.87
C PRO A 281 7.87 -6.82 26.59
N THR A 282 8.11 -6.24 25.41
CA THR A 282 7.52 -6.67 24.12
C THR A 282 8.40 -7.62 23.31
N THR A 283 9.60 -7.96 23.79
CA THR A 283 10.58 -8.86 23.15
C THR A 283 9.96 -10.09 22.48
N ARG A 284 8.96 -10.71 23.13
CA ARG A 284 8.29 -11.94 22.65
C ARG A 284 7.65 -11.81 21.26
N ILE A 285 7.10 -10.65 20.91
CA ILE A 285 6.34 -10.46 19.66
C ILE A 285 7.19 -9.85 18.54
N LEU A 286 8.49 -9.64 18.78
CA LEU A 286 9.44 -9.10 17.81
C LEU A 286 8.90 -7.85 17.06
N PRO A 287 8.53 -6.74 17.75
CA PRO A 287 8.03 -5.55 17.09
C PRO A 287 9.01 -5.03 16.04
N THR A 288 8.56 -4.92 14.80
CA THR A 288 9.39 -4.39 13.71
C THR A 288 9.31 -2.87 13.72
N VAL A 289 10.42 -2.21 14.04
CA VAL A 289 10.53 -0.74 14.07
C VAL A 289 10.64 -0.18 12.66
N TYR A 290 11.39 -0.87 11.80
CA TYR A 290 11.61 -0.45 10.43
C TYR A 290 11.77 -1.68 9.54
N SER A 291 11.25 -1.63 8.31
CA SER A 291 11.56 -2.65 7.31
C SER A 291 11.63 -2.04 5.92
N GLN A 292 12.55 -2.56 5.11
CA GLN A 292 12.72 -2.14 3.73
C GLN A 292 13.08 -3.34 2.87
N ARG A 293 12.62 -3.30 1.61
CA ARG A 293 13.01 -4.26 0.59
C ARG A 293 13.68 -3.52 -0.55
N PHE A 294 14.85 -4.01 -0.95
CA PHE A 294 15.56 -3.60 -2.14
C PHE A 294 15.34 -4.61 -3.25
N ASN A 295 14.93 -4.15 -4.42
CA ASN A 295 14.60 -5.00 -5.57
C ASN A 295 15.86 -5.44 -6.34
N ILE A 296 16.76 -6.11 -5.64
CA ILE A 296 17.99 -6.68 -6.18
C ILE A 296 17.86 -8.21 -6.12
N SER A 297 17.62 -8.85 -7.25
CA SER A 297 17.53 -10.32 -7.33
C SER A 297 18.91 -10.92 -7.52
N LEU A 298 19.48 -11.45 -6.44
CA LEU A 298 20.74 -12.18 -6.51
C LEU A 298 20.63 -13.44 -7.36
N TYR A 299 19.47 -14.12 -7.35
CA TYR A 299 19.28 -15.33 -8.16
C TYR A 299 19.37 -15.00 -9.66
N ASP A 300 18.61 -14.00 -10.12
CA ASP A 300 18.57 -13.67 -11.55
C ASP A 300 19.89 -13.04 -12.03
N ALA A 301 20.58 -12.30 -11.16
CA ALA A 301 21.89 -11.71 -11.46
C ALA A 301 22.98 -12.76 -11.75
N GLN A 302 22.74 -14.03 -11.43
CA GLN A 302 23.67 -15.14 -11.64
C GLN A 302 23.37 -15.96 -12.89
N TYR A 303 22.41 -15.55 -13.72
CA TYR A 303 22.12 -16.24 -14.97
C TYR A 303 22.18 -15.25 -16.14
N ASP A 304 22.88 -15.64 -17.19
CA ASP A 304 22.91 -14.89 -18.43
C ASP A 304 21.53 -14.91 -19.09
N SER A 305 21.00 -13.75 -19.43
CA SER A 305 19.62 -13.59 -19.91
C SER A 305 19.37 -14.20 -21.30
N LYS A 306 20.43 -14.43 -22.09
CA LYS A 306 20.35 -14.97 -23.45
C LYS A 306 20.56 -16.48 -23.48
N THR A 307 21.54 -16.95 -22.72
CA THR A 307 22.01 -18.34 -22.75
C THR A 307 21.46 -19.17 -21.59
N GLY A 308 20.97 -18.53 -20.52
CA GLY A 308 20.53 -19.20 -19.30
C GLY A 308 21.66 -19.86 -18.50
N LYS A 309 22.91 -19.71 -18.92
CA LYS A 309 24.07 -20.24 -18.21
C LYS A 309 24.34 -19.45 -16.95
N GLN A 310 24.81 -20.14 -15.92
CA GLN A 310 25.18 -19.49 -14.68
C GLN A 310 26.44 -18.63 -14.90
N ILE A 311 26.42 -17.40 -14.41
CA ILE A 311 27.51 -16.42 -14.45
C ILE A 311 27.84 -15.94 -13.02
N PRO A 312 29.07 -15.46 -12.78
CA PRO A 312 29.41 -14.76 -11.54
C PRO A 312 28.50 -13.55 -11.31
N ILE A 313 28.21 -13.22 -10.04
CA ILE A 313 27.46 -12.02 -9.68
C ILE A 313 28.22 -10.80 -10.21
N PRO A 314 27.64 -9.98 -11.12
CA PRO A 314 28.34 -8.85 -11.72
C PRO A 314 28.73 -7.80 -10.68
N LYS A 315 29.90 -7.16 -10.86
CA LYS A 315 30.40 -6.10 -9.96
C LYS A 315 29.38 -4.97 -9.72
N LYS A 316 28.61 -4.58 -10.74
CA LYS A 316 27.53 -3.59 -10.62
C LYS A 316 26.45 -4.03 -9.60
N VAL A 317 26.08 -5.31 -9.62
CA VAL A 317 25.13 -5.87 -8.65
C VAL A 317 25.76 -5.92 -7.26
N ILE A 318 27.02 -6.36 -7.13
CA ILE A 318 27.74 -6.36 -5.84
C ILE A 318 27.77 -4.94 -5.23
N ASN A 319 28.12 -3.93 -6.02
CA ASN A 319 28.13 -2.53 -5.58
C ASN A 319 26.73 -2.05 -5.16
N ALA A 320 25.67 -2.44 -5.89
CA ALA A 320 24.30 -2.10 -5.52
C ALA A 320 23.87 -2.74 -4.19
N VAL A 321 24.27 -4.00 -3.94
CA VAL A 321 24.04 -4.69 -2.67
C VAL A 321 24.75 -3.98 -1.52
N VAL A 322 26.03 -3.64 -1.70
CA VAL A 322 26.81 -2.91 -0.69
C VAL A 322 26.17 -1.56 -0.40
N ALA A 323 25.79 -0.80 -1.43
CA ALA A 323 25.12 0.48 -1.27
C ALA A 323 23.78 0.36 -0.51
N ALA A 324 23.00 -0.70 -0.78
CA ALA A 324 21.77 -0.97 -0.04
C ALA A 324 22.03 -1.26 1.44
N ILE A 325 23.08 -2.04 1.75
CA ILE A 325 23.46 -2.34 3.14
C ILE A 325 23.96 -1.07 3.85
N LEU A 326 24.83 -0.28 3.22
CA LEU A 326 25.34 0.97 3.79
C LEU A 326 24.19 1.96 4.09
N ARG A 327 23.22 2.10 3.16
CA ARG A 327 22.01 2.90 3.40
C ARG A 327 21.21 2.39 4.59
N PHE A 328 21.08 1.07 4.72
CA PHE A 328 20.39 0.49 5.86
C PHE A 328 21.15 0.66 7.18
N GLN A 329 22.50 0.65 7.16
CA GLN A 329 23.31 0.96 8.34
C GLN A 329 23.09 2.39 8.83
N ILE A 330 22.91 3.37 7.93
CA ILE A 330 22.54 4.75 8.31
C ILE A 330 21.23 4.74 9.12
N VAL A 331 20.19 4.06 8.61
CA VAL A 331 18.91 3.93 9.33
C VAL A 331 19.10 3.22 10.68
N CYS A 332 19.94 2.18 10.73
CA CYS A 332 20.25 1.49 11.98
C CYS A 332 20.91 2.43 13.01
N LEU A 333 21.83 3.30 12.57
CA LEU A 333 22.47 4.29 13.44
C LEU A 333 21.48 5.35 13.93
N GLU A 334 20.61 5.86 13.05
CA GLU A 334 19.56 6.83 13.41
C GLU A 334 18.58 6.28 14.46
N VAL A 335 18.23 4.99 14.36
CA VAL A 335 17.36 4.29 15.32
C VAL A 335 18.11 3.91 16.61
N GLY A 336 19.45 3.99 16.63
CA GLY A 336 20.28 3.65 17.79
C GLY A 336 20.60 2.16 17.93
N VAL A 337 20.60 1.40 16.84
CA VAL A 337 20.96 -0.03 16.83
C VAL A 337 22.46 -0.19 17.07
N PRO A 338 22.91 -0.94 18.09
CA PRO A 338 24.32 -1.20 18.31
C PRO A 338 24.95 -1.98 17.15
N ALA A 339 26.17 -1.60 16.73
CA ALA A 339 26.87 -2.27 15.63
C ALA A 339 27.03 -3.79 15.85
N SER A 340 27.22 -4.22 17.10
CA SER A 340 27.32 -5.64 17.49
C SER A 340 26.03 -6.45 17.28
N GLN A 341 24.89 -5.78 17.12
CA GLN A 341 23.58 -6.40 16.88
C GLN A 341 23.20 -6.42 15.39
N MET A 342 24.01 -5.82 14.51
CA MET A 342 23.80 -5.88 13.06
C MET A 342 24.25 -7.24 12.53
N LEU A 343 23.36 -7.93 11.80
CA LEU A 343 23.62 -9.25 11.25
C LEU A 343 23.13 -9.31 9.80
N ILE A 344 24.00 -9.76 8.88
CA ILE A 344 23.61 -10.09 7.51
C ILE A 344 23.45 -11.60 7.43
N ILE A 345 22.29 -12.06 6.98
CA ILE A 345 22.02 -13.48 6.73
C ILE A 345 22.00 -13.71 5.22
N ALA A 346 22.85 -14.63 4.76
CA ALA A 346 22.94 -15.05 3.36
C ALA A 346 22.42 -16.48 3.19
N THR A 347 21.62 -16.71 2.15
CA THR A 347 20.94 -17.99 1.91
C THR A 347 21.33 -18.60 0.55
N GLU A 348 20.44 -19.40 -0.04
CA GLU A 348 20.69 -20.22 -1.24
C GLU A 348 21.34 -19.46 -2.40
N ALA A 349 20.84 -18.27 -2.74
CA ALA A 349 21.36 -17.51 -3.88
C ALA A 349 22.82 -17.10 -3.67
N THR A 350 23.23 -16.78 -2.45
CA THR A 350 24.63 -16.45 -2.14
C THR A 350 25.49 -17.71 -2.11
N ARG A 351 24.99 -18.82 -1.52
CA ARG A 351 25.73 -20.11 -1.47
C ARG A 351 26.08 -20.66 -2.86
N LYS A 352 25.15 -20.56 -3.81
CA LYS A 352 25.31 -21.15 -5.16
C LYS A 352 26.09 -20.28 -6.13
N ALA A 353 26.46 -19.06 -5.76
CA ALA A 353 27.16 -18.14 -6.63
C ALA A 353 28.57 -18.61 -6.95
N ILE A 354 28.94 -18.54 -8.24
CA ILE A 354 30.29 -18.90 -8.72
C ILE A 354 31.37 -18.12 -7.97
N ASN A 355 31.12 -16.82 -7.74
CA ASN A 355 32.01 -15.94 -6.99
C ASN A 355 31.48 -15.62 -5.57
N SER A 356 30.89 -16.61 -4.88
CA SER A 356 30.33 -16.44 -3.53
C SER A 356 31.35 -15.88 -2.53
N GLU A 357 32.57 -16.42 -2.52
CA GLU A 357 33.62 -15.97 -1.59
C GLU A 357 34.02 -14.50 -1.83
N GLU A 358 34.22 -14.11 -3.09
CA GLU A 358 34.50 -12.73 -3.48
C GLU A 358 33.37 -11.79 -3.05
N PHE A 359 32.12 -12.19 -3.31
CA PHE A 359 30.93 -11.43 -2.97
C PHE A 359 30.81 -11.20 -1.46
N VAL A 360 30.94 -12.27 -0.65
CA VAL A 360 30.85 -12.20 0.81
C VAL A 360 31.98 -11.36 1.38
N LYS A 361 33.23 -11.57 0.92
CA LYS A 361 34.40 -10.81 1.36
C LYS A 361 34.24 -9.32 1.04
N THR A 362 33.71 -8.99 -0.14
CA THR A 362 33.45 -7.60 -0.54
C THR A 362 32.44 -6.92 0.38
N ILE A 363 31.34 -7.60 0.72
CA ILE A 363 30.34 -7.08 1.66
C ILE A 363 30.98 -6.86 3.04
N GLN A 364 31.69 -7.85 3.58
CA GLN A 364 32.30 -7.75 4.91
C GLN A 364 33.34 -6.63 4.97
N ASN A 365 34.20 -6.50 3.96
CA ASN A 365 35.23 -5.47 3.91
C ASN A 365 34.66 -4.06 3.81
N ARG A 366 33.55 -3.87 3.09
CA ARG A 366 32.97 -2.53 2.86
C ARG A 366 31.96 -2.10 3.92
N THR A 367 31.31 -3.06 4.59
CA THR A 367 30.24 -2.76 5.56
C THR A 367 30.69 -2.99 7.01
N HIS A 368 31.77 -3.73 7.21
CA HIS A 368 32.26 -4.20 8.51
C HIS A 368 31.22 -5.01 9.32
N VAL A 369 30.17 -5.50 8.66
CA VAL A 369 29.14 -6.35 9.27
C VAL A 369 29.43 -7.81 8.98
N ARG A 370 29.23 -8.67 9.99
CA ARG A 370 29.36 -10.11 9.82
C ARG A 370 28.27 -10.64 8.89
N VAL A 371 28.68 -11.38 7.87
CA VAL A 371 27.79 -12.16 6.99
C VAL A 371 27.76 -13.60 7.50
N LEU A 372 26.57 -14.04 7.93
CA LEU A 372 26.29 -15.42 8.30
C LEU A 372 25.71 -16.15 7.09
N MET A 373 26.49 -17.04 6.50
CA MET A 373 26.00 -17.96 5.48
C MET A 373 25.24 -19.11 6.16
N LEU A 374 23.92 -19.18 5.97
CA LEU A 374 23.14 -20.29 6.53
C LEU A 374 23.29 -21.55 5.67
N PRO A 375 23.57 -22.72 6.25
CA PRO A 375 23.41 -24.02 5.60
C PRO A 375 21.96 -24.25 5.08
N LYS A 376 21.80 -25.18 4.13
CA LYS A 376 20.50 -25.45 3.47
C LYS A 376 19.47 -26.04 4.45
N ASP A 377 19.92 -26.97 5.27
CA ASP A 377 19.18 -27.63 6.34
C ASP A 377 18.87 -26.65 7.49
N GLU A 378 19.85 -25.82 7.87
CA GLU A 378 19.65 -24.80 8.92
C GLU A 378 18.69 -23.69 8.47
N GLU A 379 18.63 -23.35 7.19
CA GLU A 379 17.69 -22.36 6.65
C GLU A 379 16.22 -22.75 6.93
N GLY A 380 15.85 -24.02 6.71
CA GLY A 380 14.51 -24.51 7.02
C GLY A 380 14.25 -24.68 8.51
N VAL A 381 15.28 -25.02 9.30
CA VAL A 381 15.20 -25.00 10.77
C VAL A 381 14.89 -23.58 11.25
N VAL A 382 15.69 -22.58 10.88
CA VAL A 382 15.50 -21.19 11.27
C VAL A 382 14.14 -20.66 10.74
N GLY A 383 13.72 -21.05 9.55
CA GLY A 383 12.38 -20.77 9.04
C GLY A 383 11.27 -21.31 9.94
N ALA A 384 11.39 -22.54 10.43
CA ALA A 384 10.46 -23.15 11.38
C ALA A 384 10.44 -22.41 12.73
N TRP A 385 11.60 -21.96 13.23
CA TRP A 385 11.67 -21.07 14.40
C TRP A 385 10.96 -19.73 14.16
N GLY A 386 11.04 -19.20 12.94
CA GLY A 386 10.31 -18.01 12.53
C GLY A 386 8.79 -18.23 12.56
N ILE A 387 8.33 -19.38 12.10
CA ILE A 387 6.93 -19.80 12.23
C ILE A 387 6.54 -19.89 13.71
N ALA A 388 7.31 -20.57 14.55
CA ALA A 388 7.03 -20.72 15.98
C ALA A 388 6.95 -19.38 16.73
N SER A 389 7.70 -18.36 16.29
CA SER A 389 7.62 -17.02 16.89
C SER A 389 6.21 -16.42 16.81
N GLY A 390 5.38 -16.86 15.88
CA GLY A 390 4.00 -16.44 15.71
C GLY A 390 2.96 -17.24 16.52
N PHE A 391 3.33 -18.16 17.41
CA PHE A 391 2.34 -18.96 18.13
C PHE A 391 2.74 -19.16 19.58
N SER A 392 1.76 -19.17 20.50
CA SER A 392 1.97 -19.63 21.87
C SER A 392 2.25 -21.14 21.89
N ASP A 393 1.37 -21.89 21.22
CA ASP A 393 1.48 -23.33 21.01
C ASP A 393 1.34 -23.67 19.52
N ILE A 394 2.15 -24.61 19.03
CA ILE A 394 2.15 -25.04 17.63
C ILE A 394 2.39 -26.55 17.56
N GLU A 395 1.62 -27.26 16.74
CA GLU A 395 1.76 -28.72 16.57
C GLU A 395 1.35 -29.10 15.14
N GLY A 396 2.32 -29.44 14.29
CA GLY A 396 2.04 -29.84 12.91
C GLY A 396 3.25 -29.79 12.00
N LEU A 397 3.02 -29.53 10.71
CA LEU A 397 4.07 -29.47 9.69
C LEU A 397 4.40 -28.02 9.35
N ALA A 398 5.66 -27.65 9.48
CA ALA A 398 6.19 -26.36 9.04
C ALA A 398 6.70 -26.45 7.61
N ILE A 399 6.18 -25.59 6.73
CA ILE A 399 6.52 -25.59 5.30
C ILE A 399 6.84 -24.17 4.84
N ASP A 400 8.04 -23.97 4.30
CA ASP A 400 8.44 -22.69 3.69
C ASP A 400 8.55 -22.84 2.17
N LEU A 401 7.82 -22.00 1.43
CA LEU A 401 7.89 -21.97 -0.03
C LEU A 401 8.60 -20.71 -0.54
N GLY A 402 9.88 -20.90 -0.85
CA GLY A 402 10.75 -19.93 -1.50
C GLY A 402 10.56 -19.83 -3.01
N GLY A 403 11.51 -19.15 -3.66
CA GLY A 403 11.55 -19.02 -5.13
C GLY A 403 12.14 -20.25 -5.82
N GLY A 404 13.30 -20.71 -5.36
CA GLY A 404 14.04 -21.84 -5.93
C GLY A 404 13.79 -23.18 -5.24
N SER A 405 13.50 -23.16 -3.93
CA SER A 405 13.32 -24.36 -3.11
C SER A 405 12.11 -24.26 -2.18
N MET A 406 11.74 -25.40 -1.62
CA MET A 406 10.73 -25.57 -0.56
C MET A 406 11.36 -26.36 0.58
N GLN A 407 11.12 -25.95 1.82
CA GLN A 407 11.59 -26.63 3.03
C GLN A 407 10.41 -27.22 3.80
N MET A 408 10.60 -28.40 4.39
CA MET A 408 9.59 -29.09 5.20
C MET A 408 10.22 -29.71 6.46
N THR A 409 9.55 -29.54 7.59
CA THR A 409 9.85 -30.25 8.85
C THR A 409 8.58 -30.36 9.68
N TRP A 410 8.59 -31.16 10.75
CA TRP A 410 7.54 -31.09 11.79
C TRP A 410 7.95 -30.09 12.86
N ILE A 411 6.97 -29.49 13.53
CA ILE A 411 7.20 -28.55 14.62
C ILE A 411 6.21 -28.78 15.77
N VAL A 412 6.75 -28.78 16.97
CA VAL A 412 6.01 -28.79 18.24
C VAL A 412 6.58 -27.68 19.11
N SER A 413 5.77 -26.69 19.48
CA SER A 413 6.13 -25.69 20.48
C SER A 413 5.10 -25.73 21.57
N HIS A 414 5.55 -25.91 22.80
CA HIS A 414 4.70 -25.79 23.99
C HIS A 414 5.47 -25.06 25.08
N ALA A 415 4.84 -24.08 25.74
CA ALA A 415 5.46 -23.28 26.79
C ALA A 415 6.84 -22.71 26.39
N GLY A 416 7.00 -22.29 25.13
CA GLY A 416 8.24 -21.72 24.60
C GLY A 416 9.35 -22.72 24.27
N ASP A 417 9.19 -24.01 24.57
CA ASP A 417 10.08 -25.07 24.11
C ASP A 417 9.72 -25.48 22.68
N VAL A 418 10.63 -25.21 21.73
CA VAL A 418 10.43 -25.46 20.29
C VAL A 418 11.22 -26.71 19.91
N ARG A 419 10.51 -27.75 19.54
CA ARG A 419 11.03 -29.03 19.05
C ARG A 419 10.71 -29.18 17.57
N ILE A 420 11.70 -29.66 16.83
CA ILE A 420 11.64 -29.97 15.40
C ILE A 420 12.39 -31.28 15.17
N SER A 421 12.35 -31.82 13.95
CA SER A 421 13.09 -33.04 13.61
C SER A 421 14.58 -32.92 13.96
N SER A 422 15.14 -33.97 14.55
CA SER A 422 16.58 -34.11 14.81
C SER A 422 17.40 -34.11 13.53
N LYS A 423 16.78 -34.50 12.40
CA LYS A 423 17.34 -34.43 11.04
C LYS A 423 17.24 -33.03 10.42
N GLY A 424 16.69 -32.06 11.16
CA GLY A 424 16.54 -30.67 10.72
C GLY A 424 15.34 -30.46 9.80
N SER A 425 15.61 -30.06 8.56
CA SER A 425 14.57 -29.81 7.55
C SER A 425 14.96 -30.42 6.21
N ILE A 426 13.98 -30.97 5.49
CA ILE A 426 14.18 -31.52 4.15
C ILE A 426 13.89 -30.42 3.14
N SER A 427 14.81 -30.20 2.21
CA SER A 427 14.69 -29.17 1.19
C SER A 427 14.55 -29.77 -0.20
N PHE A 428 13.41 -29.48 -0.82
CA PHE A 428 13.05 -29.91 -2.15
C PHE A 428 13.31 -28.81 -3.19
N PRO A 429 13.61 -29.17 -4.45
CA PRO A 429 13.77 -28.23 -5.56
C PRO A 429 12.41 -27.75 -6.12
N TYR A 430 11.43 -27.53 -5.23
CA TYR A 430 10.03 -27.23 -5.57
C TYR A 430 9.62 -25.80 -5.23
N GLY A 431 10.55 -24.84 -5.32
CA GLY A 431 10.23 -23.43 -5.15
C GLY A 431 9.21 -22.94 -6.17
N ALA A 432 8.47 -21.87 -5.83
CA ALA A 432 7.38 -21.40 -6.68
C ALA A 432 7.81 -21.05 -8.11
N ALA A 433 8.99 -20.43 -8.28
CA ALA A 433 9.52 -20.10 -9.61
C ALA A 433 10.14 -21.33 -10.31
N ALA A 434 10.85 -22.18 -9.56
CA ALA A 434 11.43 -23.41 -10.08
C ALA A 434 10.35 -24.37 -10.61
N LEU A 435 9.23 -24.51 -9.90
CA LEU A 435 8.08 -25.29 -10.35
C LEU A 435 7.43 -24.69 -11.60
N THR A 436 7.32 -23.36 -11.70
CA THR A 436 6.81 -22.72 -12.92
C THR A 436 7.67 -23.09 -14.12
N GLN A 437 8.99 -22.91 -14.03
CA GLN A 437 9.93 -23.26 -15.11
C GLN A 437 9.90 -24.75 -15.46
N LYS A 438 9.86 -25.63 -14.44
CA LYS A 438 9.79 -27.08 -14.65
C LYS A 438 8.50 -27.48 -15.37
N LEU A 439 7.35 -26.94 -14.96
CA LEU A 439 6.06 -27.22 -15.60
C LEU A 439 6.00 -26.70 -17.04
N GLU A 440 6.55 -25.51 -17.30
CA GLU A 440 6.68 -24.96 -18.66
C GLU A 440 7.57 -25.85 -19.54
N ALA A 441 8.72 -26.29 -19.02
CA ALA A 441 9.62 -27.20 -19.74
C ALA A 441 8.97 -28.57 -20.03
N LEU A 442 8.12 -29.07 -19.13
CA LEU A 442 7.38 -30.32 -19.35
C LEU A 442 6.32 -30.20 -20.45
N THR A 443 5.84 -28.99 -20.74
CA THR A 443 4.83 -28.72 -21.79
C THR A 443 5.42 -28.27 -23.12
N LYS A 444 6.63 -27.70 -23.12
CA LYS A 444 7.21 -27.05 -24.30
C LYS A 444 7.45 -28.07 -25.42
N GLY A 445 6.83 -27.85 -26.58
CA GLY A 445 7.04 -28.65 -27.79
C GLY A 445 6.39 -30.04 -27.76
N LYS A 446 5.44 -30.28 -26.84
CA LYS A 446 4.69 -31.54 -26.73
C LYS A 446 3.21 -31.32 -27.05
N ASP A 447 2.53 -32.36 -27.51
CA ASP A 447 1.07 -32.35 -27.62
C ASP A 447 0.39 -32.40 -26.23
N GLU A 448 -0.93 -32.22 -26.18
CA GLU A 448 -1.67 -32.15 -24.92
C GLU A 448 -1.58 -33.45 -24.09
N ASP A 449 -1.61 -34.61 -24.73
CA ASP A 449 -1.59 -35.93 -24.07
C ASP A 449 -0.21 -36.26 -23.52
N GLU A 450 0.85 -35.99 -24.28
CA GLU A 450 2.24 -36.11 -23.86
C GLU A 450 2.57 -35.15 -22.71
N ALA A 451 2.10 -33.90 -22.80
CA ALA A 451 2.26 -32.92 -21.74
C ALA A 451 1.50 -33.34 -20.46
N ALA A 452 0.31 -33.90 -20.58
CA ALA A 452 -0.46 -34.42 -19.46
C ALA A 452 0.24 -35.61 -18.79
N LYS A 453 0.72 -36.59 -19.58
CA LYS A 453 1.50 -37.73 -19.08
C LYS A 453 2.78 -37.29 -18.37
N ALA A 454 3.52 -36.34 -18.95
CA ALA A 454 4.75 -35.81 -18.34
C ALA A 454 4.48 -35.08 -17.01
N LYS A 455 3.39 -34.31 -16.92
CA LYS A 455 2.97 -33.68 -15.66
C LYS A 455 2.57 -34.71 -14.61
N GLU A 456 1.89 -35.79 -14.99
CA GLU A 456 1.49 -36.83 -14.05
C GLU A 456 2.66 -37.68 -13.56
N GLN A 457 3.62 -38.01 -14.44
CA GLN A 457 4.88 -38.64 -14.03
C GLN A 457 5.63 -37.77 -13.02
N PHE A 458 5.75 -36.46 -13.29
CA PHE A 458 6.36 -35.52 -12.34
C PHE A 458 5.57 -35.44 -11.02
N ARG A 459 4.23 -35.50 -11.07
CA ARG A 459 3.39 -35.55 -9.87
C ARG A 459 3.69 -36.78 -9.02
N GLN A 460 3.83 -37.95 -9.64
CA GLN A 460 4.15 -39.20 -8.96
C GLN A 460 5.56 -39.15 -8.36
N GLU A 461 6.53 -38.60 -9.09
CA GLU A 461 7.89 -38.35 -8.59
C GLU A 461 7.85 -37.48 -7.32
N MET A 462 7.19 -36.31 -7.36
CA MET A 462 7.06 -35.43 -6.20
C MET A 462 6.37 -36.13 -5.03
N THR A 463 5.30 -36.87 -5.30
CA THR A 463 4.56 -37.63 -4.27
C THR A 463 5.47 -38.65 -3.59
N SER A 464 6.31 -39.37 -4.37
CA SER A 464 7.28 -40.32 -3.83
C SER A 464 8.35 -39.65 -2.97
N GLN A 465 8.80 -38.44 -3.35
CA GLN A 465 9.80 -37.69 -2.59
C GLN A 465 9.22 -37.18 -1.28
N PHE A 466 7.98 -36.70 -1.26
CA PHE A 466 7.31 -36.30 -0.02
C PHE A 466 7.05 -37.47 0.92
N ARG A 467 6.71 -38.66 0.40
CA ARG A 467 6.57 -39.88 1.22
C ARG A 467 7.90 -40.34 1.82
N ARG A 468 8.99 -40.30 1.07
CA ARG A 468 10.32 -40.56 1.63
C ARG A 468 10.71 -39.55 2.71
N ALA A 469 10.45 -38.27 2.45
CA ALA A 469 10.69 -37.22 3.43
C ALA A 469 9.85 -37.37 4.71
N TRP A 470 8.65 -37.95 4.60
CA TRP A 470 7.83 -38.30 5.75
C TRP A 470 8.53 -39.31 6.66
N GLU A 471 9.11 -40.36 6.07
CA GLU A 471 9.86 -41.39 6.78
C GLU A 471 11.15 -40.81 7.39
N ASP A 472 11.90 -40.03 6.61
CA ASP A 472 13.17 -39.43 7.02
C ASP A 472 13.02 -38.39 8.15
N LEU A 473 11.91 -37.66 8.21
CA LEU A 473 11.70 -36.63 9.24
C LEU A 473 11.39 -37.21 10.63
N GLU A 474 11.12 -38.52 10.74
CA GLU A 474 10.81 -39.21 11.99
C GLU A 474 9.67 -38.48 12.74
N ILE A 475 8.52 -38.32 12.09
CA ILE A 475 7.39 -37.55 12.64
C ILE A 475 6.87 -38.20 13.93
N PRO A 476 6.75 -37.45 15.04
CA PRO A 476 6.29 -37.99 16.32
C PRO A 476 4.92 -38.67 16.21
N GLU A 477 4.77 -39.84 16.83
CA GLU A 477 3.52 -40.60 16.86
C GLU A 477 2.35 -39.77 17.41
N GLN A 478 2.62 -38.91 18.40
CA GLN A 478 1.64 -37.96 18.94
C GLN A 478 1.02 -37.06 17.84
N LEU A 479 1.81 -36.56 16.89
CA LEU A 479 1.29 -35.74 15.79
C LEU A 479 0.45 -36.59 14.81
N VAL A 480 0.88 -37.82 14.57
CA VAL A 480 0.14 -38.77 13.72
C VAL A 480 -1.22 -39.12 14.32
N ASP A 481 -1.26 -39.43 15.61
CA ASP A 481 -2.50 -39.79 16.30
C ASP A 481 -3.44 -38.60 16.43
N LYS A 482 -2.90 -37.40 16.67
CA LYS A 482 -3.69 -36.17 16.61
C LYS A 482 -4.30 -35.97 15.21
N ALA A 483 -3.52 -36.14 14.15
CA ALA A 483 -4.02 -36.01 12.78
C ALA A 483 -5.10 -37.06 12.45
N LYS A 484 -4.94 -38.31 12.89
CA LYS A 484 -5.98 -39.36 12.76
C LYS A 484 -7.27 -38.96 13.46
N LYS A 485 -7.17 -38.47 14.70
CA LYS A 485 -8.32 -38.07 15.52
C LYS A 485 -9.03 -36.83 14.96
N GLU A 486 -8.27 -35.88 14.43
CA GLU A 486 -8.78 -34.58 13.99
C GLU A 486 -9.09 -34.51 12.49
N GLY A 487 -8.79 -35.57 11.72
CA GLY A 487 -9.09 -35.67 10.30
C GLY A 487 -8.06 -35.01 9.37
N GLY A 488 -6.82 -34.86 9.82
CA GLY A 488 -5.68 -34.35 9.03
C GLY A 488 -4.67 -33.56 9.85
N PHE A 489 -3.53 -33.23 9.22
CA PHE A 489 -2.47 -32.43 9.82
C PHE A 489 -2.76 -30.92 9.73
N GLN A 490 -2.32 -30.18 10.76
CA GLN A 490 -2.19 -28.73 10.69
C GLN A 490 -0.93 -28.37 9.90
N LEU A 491 -1.07 -27.52 8.89
CA LEU A 491 0.04 -26.98 8.12
C LEU A 491 0.34 -25.55 8.55
N TYR A 492 1.61 -25.23 8.77
CA TYR A 492 2.09 -23.90 9.06
C TYR A 492 2.96 -23.42 7.91
N LEU A 493 2.40 -22.50 7.12
CA LEU A 493 2.93 -22.14 5.82
C LEU A 493 3.62 -20.78 5.87
N SER A 494 4.89 -20.75 5.50
CA SER A 494 5.67 -19.52 5.31
C SER A 494 6.16 -19.39 3.87
N GLY A 495 6.90 -18.33 3.59
CA GLY A 495 7.44 -18.09 2.27
C GLY A 495 6.51 -17.31 1.36
N GLY A 496 7.10 -16.71 0.34
CA GLY A 496 6.35 -15.78 -0.50
C GLY A 496 5.37 -16.47 -1.43
N GLY A 497 5.59 -17.75 -1.78
CA GLY A 497 4.65 -18.53 -2.59
C GLY A 497 3.34 -18.75 -1.84
N PHE A 498 3.42 -19.29 -0.61
CA PHE A 498 2.24 -19.50 0.22
C PHE A 498 1.59 -18.21 0.71
N ARG A 499 2.34 -17.13 0.97
CA ARG A 499 1.70 -15.83 1.26
C ARG A 499 0.87 -15.32 0.08
N GLY A 500 1.33 -15.50 -1.16
CA GLY A 500 0.54 -15.17 -2.34
C GLY A 500 -0.74 -16.01 -2.43
N TRP A 501 -0.63 -17.31 -2.16
CA TRP A 501 -1.78 -18.22 -2.06
C TRP A 501 -2.78 -17.83 -0.97
N GLY A 502 -2.29 -17.48 0.22
CA GLY A 502 -3.14 -17.05 1.33
C GLY A 502 -3.83 -15.71 1.08
N TYR A 503 -3.17 -14.75 0.43
CA TYR A 503 -3.83 -13.50 0.02
C TYR A 503 -4.90 -13.73 -1.07
N LEU A 504 -4.71 -14.70 -1.97
CA LEU A 504 -5.76 -15.08 -2.93
C LEU A 504 -6.98 -15.69 -2.23
N LEU A 505 -6.75 -16.55 -1.23
CA LEU A 505 -7.81 -17.12 -0.40
C LEU A 505 -8.55 -16.04 0.40
N LEU A 506 -7.81 -15.12 1.04
CA LEU A 506 -8.38 -13.96 1.73
C LEU A 506 -9.25 -13.13 0.79
N TYR A 507 -8.73 -12.78 -0.39
CA TYR A 507 -9.47 -12.05 -1.41
C TYR A 507 -10.74 -12.80 -1.83
N LEU A 508 -10.65 -14.11 -2.05
CA LEU A 508 -11.80 -14.94 -2.39
C LEU A 508 -12.90 -14.91 -1.33
N HIS A 509 -12.51 -15.01 -0.05
CA HIS A 509 -13.47 -14.96 1.04
C HIS A 509 -14.14 -13.58 1.07
N GLN A 510 -13.37 -12.50 0.86
CA GLN A 510 -13.89 -11.14 0.81
C GLN A 510 -14.88 -10.87 -0.33
N ILE A 511 -14.71 -11.46 -1.52
CA ILE A 511 -15.59 -11.19 -2.68
C ILE A 511 -16.80 -12.13 -2.78
N ARG A 512 -16.77 -13.32 -2.18
CA ARG A 512 -17.84 -14.34 -2.31
C ARG A 512 -19.01 -14.15 -1.34
N GLY A 513 -19.16 -12.96 -0.77
CA GLY A 513 -20.19 -12.64 0.21
C GLY A 513 -19.85 -13.09 1.65
N GLU A 514 -18.70 -13.72 1.86
CA GLU A 514 -18.13 -14.03 3.17
C GLU A 514 -17.14 -12.94 3.58
N TYR A 515 -17.60 -11.68 3.70
CA TYR A 515 -16.80 -10.48 3.99
C TYR A 515 -15.72 -10.67 5.07
N TYR A 516 -14.57 -11.26 4.72
CA TYR A 516 -13.57 -11.64 5.69
C TYR A 516 -12.93 -10.35 6.24
N PRO A 517 -13.07 -10.07 7.56
CA PRO A 517 -12.88 -8.71 8.08
C PRO A 517 -11.40 -8.31 8.24
N ILE A 518 -10.47 -9.26 8.24
CA ILE A 518 -9.07 -9.01 8.58
C ILE A 518 -8.20 -9.28 7.35
N SER A 519 -7.63 -8.23 6.76
CA SER A 519 -6.77 -8.29 5.56
C SER A 519 -5.28 -8.54 5.89
N ILE A 520 -4.98 -8.99 7.12
CA ILE A 520 -3.64 -9.36 7.57
C ILE A 520 -3.43 -10.85 7.25
N ILE A 521 -2.25 -11.22 6.73
CA ILE A 521 -1.96 -12.64 6.44
C ILE A 521 -1.60 -13.43 7.71
N ASN A 522 -0.95 -12.77 8.65
CA ASN A 522 -0.50 -13.36 9.90
C ASN A 522 -1.70 -13.70 10.80
N GLY A 523 -1.85 -14.99 11.11
CA GLY A 523 -2.99 -15.50 11.89
C GLY A 523 -4.21 -15.87 11.04
N TYR A 524 -4.11 -15.73 9.71
CA TYR A 524 -5.11 -16.25 8.78
C TYR A 524 -5.00 -17.77 8.70
N THR A 525 -6.15 -18.44 8.74
CA THR A 525 -6.27 -19.89 8.63
C THR A 525 -7.32 -20.24 7.59
N ALA A 526 -7.00 -21.18 6.71
CA ALA A 526 -7.94 -21.73 5.73
C ALA A 526 -8.17 -23.22 6.01
N GLY A 527 -9.43 -23.65 6.02
CA GLY A 527 -9.78 -25.06 6.14
C GLY A 527 -9.40 -25.85 4.88
N LYS A 528 -9.32 -27.17 5.01
CA LYS A 528 -9.02 -28.11 3.92
C LYS A 528 -9.75 -27.77 2.61
N LYS A 529 -11.08 -27.59 2.70
CA LYS A 529 -11.95 -27.36 1.53
C LYS A 529 -11.52 -26.14 0.72
N ASP A 530 -11.13 -25.06 1.37
CA ASP A 530 -10.73 -23.82 0.69
C ASP A 530 -9.28 -23.90 0.23
N PHE A 531 -8.38 -24.41 1.10
CA PHE A 531 -6.97 -24.54 0.80
C PHE A 531 -6.70 -25.44 -0.42
N GLU A 532 -7.43 -26.56 -0.53
CA GLU A 532 -7.32 -27.53 -1.63
C GLU A 532 -8.14 -27.13 -2.87
N ASN A 533 -8.88 -26.01 -2.86
CA ASN A 533 -9.70 -25.57 -3.99
C ASN A 533 -8.88 -24.89 -5.09
N THR A 534 -7.97 -25.66 -5.70
CA THR A 534 -6.96 -25.11 -6.60
C THR A 534 -7.54 -24.55 -7.90
N GLU A 535 -8.61 -25.12 -8.42
CA GLU A 535 -9.20 -24.69 -9.70
C GLU A 535 -9.88 -23.32 -9.59
N VAL A 536 -10.58 -23.07 -8.50
CA VAL A 536 -11.15 -21.75 -8.21
C VAL A 536 -10.05 -20.70 -8.11
N LEU A 537 -8.96 -20.99 -7.38
CA LEU A 537 -7.87 -20.05 -7.19
C LEU A 537 -7.12 -19.75 -8.49
N LYS A 538 -6.92 -20.74 -9.36
CA LYS A 538 -6.39 -20.53 -10.72
C LYS A 538 -7.28 -19.60 -11.52
N LYS A 539 -8.59 -19.85 -11.53
CA LYS A 539 -9.56 -19.01 -12.26
C LYS A 539 -9.51 -17.57 -11.76
N VAL A 540 -9.53 -17.36 -10.45
CA VAL A 540 -9.49 -16.03 -9.83
C VAL A 540 -8.20 -15.30 -10.17
N ALA A 541 -7.06 -15.99 -10.11
CA ALA A 541 -5.77 -15.42 -10.46
C ALA A 541 -5.68 -14.98 -11.94
N GLN A 542 -6.46 -15.61 -12.83
CA GLN A 542 -6.55 -15.26 -14.24
C GLN A 542 -7.58 -14.16 -14.52
N THR A 543 -8.73 -14.17 -13.84
CA THR A 543 -9.87 -13.29 -14.17
C THR A 543 -9.90 -11.99 -13.40
N ALA A 544 -9.29 -11.91 -12.21
CA ALA A 544 -9.34 -10.69 -11.41
C ALA A 544 -8.31 -9.66 -11.92
N ASN A 545 -8.77 -8.43 -12.19
CA ASN A 545 -7.92 -7.33 -12.68
C ASN A 545 -6.80 -6.99 -11.70
N ASP A 546 -7.15 -6.80 -10.42
CA ASP A 546 -6.22 -6.58 -9.32
C ASP A 546 -6.63 -7.44 -8.11
N ILE A 547 -5.63 -7.90 -7.36
CA ILE A 547 -5.81 -8.73 -6.18
C ILE A 547 -4.92 -8.14 -5.09
N PHE A 548 -5.56 -7.69 -4.01
CA PHE A 548 -4.88 -7.03 -2.91
C PHE A 548 -3.66 -7.84 -2.44
N ARG A 549 -2.49 -7.19 -2.44
CA ARG A 549 -1.18 -7.75 -2.00
C ARG A 549 -0.66 -8.93 -2.83
N VAL A 550 -1.23 -9.20 -4.00
CA VAL A 550 -0.76 -10.25 -4.92
C VAL A 550 -0.28 -9.63 -6.23
N SER A 551 1.04 -9.44 -6.36
CA SER A 551 1.68 -8.97 -7.59
C SER A 551 1.43 -9.89 -8.79
N ASP A 552 1.55 -9.37 -10.02
CA ASP A 552 1.45 -10.12 -11.29
C ASP A 552 2.30 -11.38 -11.33
N ARG A 553 3.54 -11.32 -10.84
CA ARG A 553 4.36 -12.52 -10.78
C ARG A 553 3.75 -13.59 -9.88
N ARG A 554 3.26 -13.20 -8.70
CA ARG A 554 2.63 -14.15 -7.77
C ARG A 554 1.38 -14.75 -8.42
N ARG A 555 0.61 -13.96 -9.16
CA ARG A 555 -0.50 -14.46 -10.00
C ARG A 555 -0.03 -15.51 -11.02
N LYS A 556 1.06 -15.24 -11.75
CA LYS A 556 1.66 -16.20 -12.70
C LYS A 556 2.16 -17.50 -12.04
N GLN A 557 2.52 -17.48 -10.77
CA GLN A 557 2.97 -18.66 -10.01
C GLN A 557 1.83 -19.52 -9.46
N VAL A 558 0.59 -19.02 -9.48
CA VAL A 558 -0.59 -19.73 -8.92
C VAL A 558 -0.76 -21.14 -9.47
N PRO A 559 -0.64 -21.41 -10.79
CA PRO A 559 -0.76 -22.77 -11.31
C PRO A 559 0.29 -23.73 -10.73
N SER A 560 1.51 -23.23 -10.49
CA SER A 560 2.61 -24.01 -9.92
C SER A 560 2.40 -24.30 -8.43
N VAL A 561 1.94 -23.30 -7.67
CA VAL A 561 1.57 -23.49 -6.25
C VAL A 561 0.37 -24.43 -6.13
N ALA A 562 -0.62 -24.31 -7.01
CA ALA A 562 -1.75 -25.24 -7.11
C ALA A 562 -1.30 -26.68 -7.38
N PHE A 563 -0.32 -26.87 -8.27
CA PHE A 563 0.23 -28.19 -8.54
C PHE A 563 0.87 -28.79 -7.27
N LEU A 564 1.66 -27.99 -6.55
CA LEU A 564 2.27 -28.38 -5.28
C LEU A 564 1.23 -28.72 -4.20
N VAL A 565 0.22 -27.88 -4.01
CA VAL A 565 -0.87 -28.12 -3.03
C VAL A 565 -1.57 -29.45 -3.31
N ASN A 566 -1.89 -29.74 -4.58
CA ASN A 566 -2.48 -31.02 -4.97
C ASN A 566 -1.58 -32.22 -4.69
N VAL A 567 -0.26 -32.06 -4.84
CA VAL A 567 0.70 -33.11 -4.48
C VAL A 567 0.73 -33.30 -2.96
N LEU A 568 0.84 -32.21 -2.18
CA LEU A 568 0.87 -32.28 -0.72
C LEU A 568 -0.40 -32.93 -0.15
N ALA A 569 -1.57 -32.55 -0.65
CA ALA A 569 -2.86 -33.14 -0.24
C ALA A 569 -2.92 -34.67 -0.47
N LYS A 570 -2.23 -35.18 -1.51
CA LYS A 570 -2.14 -36.62 -1.80
C LYS A 570 -1.00 -37.33 -1.07
N ALA A 571 0.09 -36.63 -0.79
CA ALA A 571 1.31 -37.21 -0.24
C ALA A 571 1.28 -37.30 1.28
N ILE A 572 0.66 -36.33 1.96
CA ILE A 572 0.60 -36.28 3.43
C ILE A 572 -0.36 -37.36 3.94
N PRO A 573 0.10 -38.33 4.74
CA PRO A 573 -0.76 -39.32 5.37
C PRO A 573 -1.86 -38.65 6.20
N HIS A 574 -3.07 -39.22 6.20
CA HIS A 574 -4.26 -38.65 6.87
C HIS A 574 -4.74 -37.29 6.33
N GLY A 575 -4.05 -36.69 5.36
CA GLY A 575 -4.45 -35.46 4.68
C GLY A 575 -4.24 -34.18 5.50
N ILE A 576 -4.80 -33.08 5.01
CA ILE A 576 -4.68 -31.73 5.59
C ILE A 576 -5.97 -31.38 6.30
N LYS A 577 -5.88 -30.85 7.52
CA LYS A 577 -7.03 -30.30 8.25
C LYS A 577 -7.19 -28.81 7.97
N GLU A 578 -6.18 -28.03 8.31
CA GLU A 578 -6.14 -26.58 8.13
C GLU A 578 -4.74 -26.10 7.73
N ALA A 579 -4.69 -24.97 7.02
CA ALA A 579 -3.48 -24.27 6.64
C ALA A 579 -3.42 -22.89 7.32
N HIS A 580 -2.43 -22.73 8.20
CA HIS A 580 -2.12 -21.48 8.91
C HIS A 580 -1.05 -20.70 8.15
N PHE A 581 -1.38 -19.47 7.72
CA PHE A 581 -0.44 -18.63 6.99
C PHE A 581 0.39 -17.79 7.95
N CYS A 582 1.71 -17.96 7.86
CA CYS A 582 2.67 -17.40 8.79
C CYS A 582 3.48 -16.29 8.12
N GLN A 583 3.67 -15.18 8.84
CA GLN A 583 4.55 -14.10 8.36
C GLN A 583 6.02 -14.35 8.72
N GLY A 584 6.28 -14.97 9.86
CA GLY A 584 7.62 -15.27 10.33
C GLY A 584 8.38 -16.18 9.37
N GLY A 585 9.63 -15.85 9.13
CA GLY A 585 10.56 -16.67 8.34
C GLY A 585 11.97 -16.59 8.93
N VAL A 586 12.98 -16.66 8.08
CA VAL A 586 14.38 -16.76 8.52
C VAL A 586 14.83 -15.62 9.43
N ARG A 587 14.39 -14.37 9.18
CA ARG A 587 14.79 -13.20 9.99
C ARG A 587 14.22 -13.29 11.40
N GLU A 588 12.92 -13.51 11.50
CA GLU A 588 12.21 -13.62 12.76
C GLU A 588 12.71 -14.85 13.53
N GLY A 589 12.97 -15.97 12.86
CA GLY A 589 13.52 -17.18 13.47
C GLY A 589 14.94 -17.02 14.01
N ALA A 590 15.81 -16.29 13.29
CA ALA A 590 17.17 -16.03 13.73
C ALA A 590 17.21 -15.16 15.01
N LEU A 591 16.22 -14.27 15.19
CA LEU A 591 16.05 -13.49 16.41
C LEU A 591 15.38 -14.34 17.51
N TYR A 592 14.28 -15.03 17.19
CA TYR A 592 13.49 -15.80 18.14
C TYR A 592 14.30 -16.92 18.81
N ARG A 593 15.18 -17.58 18.07
CA ARG A 593 16.09 -18.61 18.60
C ARG A 593 17.04 -18.08 19.69
N LYS A 594 17.37 -16.78 19.67
CA LYS A 594 18.23 -16.13 20.68
C LYS A 594 17.44 -15.70 21.93
N ILE A 595 16.10 -15.66 21.87
CA ILE A 595 15.26 -15.26 22.99
C ILE A 595 15.23 -16.38 24.04
N LEU A 596 15.35 -15.98 25.32
CA LEU A 596 15.30 -16.89 26.45
C LEU A 596 13.96 -17.66 26.49
N PRO A 597 13.96 -18.97 26.86
CA PRO A 597 12.75 -19.78 26.92
C PRO A 597 11.61 -19.14 27.74
N VAL A 598 11.92 -18.52 28.88
CA VAL A 598 10.94 -17.85 29.75
C VAL A 598 10.21 -16.69 29.06
N ILE A 599 10.87 -16.00 28.13
CA ILE A 599 10.22 -14.96 27.31
C ILE A 599 9.41 -15.64 26.21
N ARG A 600 9.94 -16.68 25.55
CA ARG A 600 9.25 -17.44 24.50
C ARG A 600 7.92 -18.05 24.97
N GLN A 601 7.84 -18.46 26.25
CA GLN A 601 6.61 -19.02 26.83
C GLN A 601 5.46 -18.00 26.94
N GLN A 602 5.76 -16.70 26.90
CA GLN A 602 4.74 -15.66 27.02
C GLN A 602 3.76 -15.72 25.84
N ASP A 603 2.49 -15.43 26.11
CA ASP A 603 1.46 -15.40 25.07
C ASP A 603 1.56 -14.10 24.24
N PRO A 604 1.53 -14.19 22.90
CA PRO A 604 1.73 -13.03 22.03
C PRO A 604 0.65 -11.96 22.18
N LEU A 605 -0.60 -12.34 22.44
CA LEU A 605 -1.71 -11.39 22.60
C LEU A 605 -1.60 -10.63 23.94
N GLN A 606 -1.24 -11.32 25.01
CA GLN A 606 -0.94 -10.67 26.29
C GLN A 606 0.21 -9.68 26.17
N VAL A 607 1.29 -10.08 25.51
CA VAL A 607 2.47 -9.21 25.33
C VAL A 607 2.14 -8.00 24.48
N ALA A 608 1.41 -8.18 23.38
CA ALA A 608 0.98 -7.09 22.50
C ALA A 608 0.12 -6.04 23.21
N THR A 609 -0.61 -6.45 24.25
CA THR A 609 -1.48 -5.54 25.02
C THR A 609 -0.81 -4.96 26.26
N MET A 610 0.37 -5.45 26.65
CA MET A 610 1.03 -5.08 27.91
C MET A 610 1.44 -3.61 27.97
N THR A 611 1.78 -2.99 26.83
CA THR A 611 2.09 -1.56 26.75
C THR A 611 0.90 -0.66 27.09
N PHE A 612 -0.33 -1.19 27.04
CA PHE A 612 -1.56 -0.49 27.40
C PHE A 612 -2.00 -0.73 28.86
N ALA A 613 -1.34 -1.67 29.55
CA ALA A 613 -1.73 -2.10 30.89
C ALA A 613 -1.63 -0.96 31.92
N ARG A 614 -2.68 -0.78 32.72
CA ARG A 614 -2.66 0.06 33.91
C ARG A 614 -2.10 -0.74 35.10
N GLY A 615 -1.65 -0.05 36.16
CA GLY A 615 -1.07 -0.69 37.36
C GLY A 615 -1.95 -1.74 38.04
N SER A 616 -3.27 -1.73 37.80
CA SER A 616 -4.22 -2.71 38.34
C SER A 616 -4.75 -3.72 37.30
N ALA A 617 -4.06 -3.91 36.16
CA ALA A 617 -4.51 -4.81 35.10
C ALA A 617 -4.74 -6.26 35.59
N GLN A 618 -3.88 -6.77 36.47
CA GLN A 618 -4.02 -8.10 37.07
C GLN A 618 -5.27 -8.19 37.96
N ALA A 619 -5.54 -7.17 38.77
CA ALA A 619 -6.75 -7.11 39.60
C ALA A 619 -8.03 -7.02 38.74
N MET A 620 -7.97 -6.33 37.60
CA MET A 620 -9.08 -6.33 36.63
C MET A 620 -9.30 -7.69 35.97
N ALA A 621 -8.22 -8.37 35.58
CA ALA A 621 -8.31 -9.74 35.07
C ALA A 621 -8.91 -10.67 36.12
N PHE A 622 -8.51 -10.55 37.39
CA PHE A 622 -9.09 -11.29 38.50
C PHE A 622 -10.61 -11.04 38.65
N MET A 623 -11.07 -9.80 38.52
CA MET A 623 -12.52 -9.50 38.52
C MET A 623 -13.24 -10.12 37.31
N ALA A 624 -12.61 -10.11 36.12
CA ALA A 624 -13.16 -10.78 34.94
C ALA A 624 -13.29 -12.29 35.16
N PHE A 625 -12.24 -12.96 35.65
CA PHE A 625 -12.26 -14.38 35.99
C PHE A 625 -13.27 -14.72 37.08
N SER A 626 -13.39 -13.89 38.12
CA SER A 626 -14.36 -14.12 39.20
C SER A 626 -15.81 -13.95 38.76
N SER A 627 -16.04 -13.33 37.59
CA SER A 627 -17.33 -13.22 36.93
C SER A 627 -17.63 -14.39 35.98
N ILE A 628 -16.70 -15.34 35.82
CA ILE A 628 -16.88 -16.57 35.05
C ILE A 628 -17.18 -17.71 36.05
N PRO A 629 -18.29 -18.44 35.91
CA PRO A 629 -18.56 -19.59 36.77
C PRO A 629 -17.48 -20.67 36.67
N ARG A 630 -17.15 -21.30 37.80
CA ARG A 630 -16.26 -22.48 37.82
C ARG A 630 -16.86 -23.61 36.98
N PRO A 631 -16.03 -24.41 36.28
CA PRO A 631 -16.52 -25.54 35.49
C PRO A 631 -17.21 -26.59 36.37
N THR A 632 -18.29 -27.18 35.87
CA THR A 632 -18.98 -28.35 36.41
C THR A 632 -18.91 -29.50 35.40
N LYS A 633 -19.42 -30.68 35.75
CA LYS A 633 -19.44 -31.85 34.85
C LYS A 633 -20.15 -31.55 33.52
N ASP A 634 -21.22 -30.74 33.56
CA ASP A 634 -22.07 -30.49 32.39
C ASP A 634 -21.77 -29.17 31.68
N ARG A 635 -21.00 -28.26 32.32
CA ARG A 635 -20.81 -26.89 31.83
C ARG A 635 -19.45 -26.30 32.19
N SER A 636 -18.81 -25.71 31.20
CA SER A 636 -17.58 -24.95 31.38
C SER A 636 -17.63 -23.64 30.60
N PHE A 637 -16.75 -22.73 30.97
CA PHE A 637 -16.42 -21.59 30.12
C PHE A 637 -15.72 -22.11 28.85
N PRO A 638 -15.99 -21.55 27.65
CA PRO A 638 -15.41 -22.04 26.41
C PRO A 638 -13.89 -22.05 26.46
N HIS A 639 -13.29 -23.23 26.27
CA HIS A 639 -11.83 -23.38 26.25
C HIS A 639 -11.17 -22.58 25.12
N SER A 640 -11.93 -22.21 24.09
CA SER A 640 -11.47 -21.38 22.98
C SER A 640 -11.21 -19.92 23.35
N ILE A 641 -11.75 -19.44 24.48
CA ILE A 641 -11.39 -18.14 25.06
C ILE A 641 -10.36 -18.41 26.17
N SER A 642 -9.09 -18.31 25.81
CA SER A 642 -8.02 -18.62 26.76
C SER A 642 -7.95 -17.59 27.90
N PRO A 643 -7.34 -17.96 29.06
CA PRO A 643 -6.99 -16.99 30.08
C PRO A 643 -6.15 -15.81 29.55
N HIS A 644 -5.37 -16.04 28.49
CA HIS A 644 -4.57 -15.01 27.84
C HIS A 644 -5.41 -13.94 27.17
N VAL A 645 -6.53 -14.31 26.53
CA VAL A 645 -7.50 -13.36 25.96
C VAL A 645 -8.14 -12.48 27.03
N ILE A 646 -8.45 -13.04 28.21
CA ILE A 646 -9.03 -12.29 29.33
C ILE A 646 -8.02 -11.30 29.92
N GLN A 647 -6.78 -11.73 30.12
CA GLN A 647 -5.71 -10.84 30.58
C GLN A 647 -5.42 -9.74 29.57
N ALA A 648 -5.39 -10.06 28.26
CA ALA A 648 -5.17 -9.08 27.21
C ALA A 648 -6.30 -8.03 27.18
N PHE A 649 -7.56 -8.46 27.37
CA PHE A 649 -8.69 -7.55 27.53
C PHE A 649 -8.53 -6.63 28.75
N ALA A 650 -8.05 -7.15 29.89
CA ALA A 650 -7.79 -6.36 31.08
C ALA A 650 -6.64 -5.35 30.87
N ASN A 651 -5.57 -5.75 30.18
CA ASN A 651 -4.43 -4.88 29.85
C ASN A 651 -4.90 -3.66 29.03
N ILE A 652 -5.65 -3.89 27.95
CA ILE A 652 -6.05 -2.82 27.02
C ILE A 652 -7.41 -2.17 27.35
N LEU A 653 -7.99 -2.47 28.52
CA LEU A 653 -9.36 -2.08 28.90
C LEU A 653 -9.63 -0.56 28.81
N TYR A 654 -8.61 0.26 29.03
CA TYR A 654 -8.68 1.73 29.06
C TYR A 654 -8.06 2.42 27.84
N ALA A 655 -7.60 1.68 26.83
CA ALA A 655 -6.83 2.27 25.72
C ALA A 655 -7.60 3.35 24.93
N HIS A 656 -8.94 3.27 24.87
CA HIS A 656 -9.78 4.23 24.16
C HIS A 656 -10.61 5.11 25.14
N ALA A 657 -10.24 5.16 26.42
CA ALA A 657 -11.02 5.85 27.45
C ALA A 657 -11.01 7.38 27.33
N THR A 658 -9.99 7.95 26.68
CA THR A 658 -9.86 9.39 26.42
C THR A 658 -10.60 9.84 25.16
N MET A 659 -11.08 8.89 24.35
CA MET A 659 -11.82 9.20 23.12
C MET A 659 -13.26 9.59 23.43
N SER A 660 -13.89 10.26 22.46
CA SER A 660 -15.30 10.63 22.56
C SER A 660 -16.19 9.38 22.56
N LYS A 661 -17.40 9.48 23.14
CA LYS A 661 -18.33 8.34 23.22
C LYS A 661 -18.73 7.83 21.84
N GLU A 662 -18.78 8.71 20.85
CA GLU A 662 -19.14 8.45 19.46
C GLU A 662 -18.08 7.62 18.73
N THR A 663 -16.81 7.71 19.15
CA THR A 663 -15.67 7.12 18.43
C THR A 663 -15.01 5.97 19.17
N ALA A 664 -15.05 5.94 20.51
CA ALA A 664 -14.35 4.95 21.32
C ALA A 664 -14.75 3.50 20.99
N ALA A 665 -16.05 3.24 20.78
CA ALA A 665 -16.54 1.90 20.43
C ALA A 665 -16.09 1.47 19.04
N THR A 666 -16.09 2.38 18.06
CA THR A 666 -15.60 2.11 16.71
C THR A 666 -14.09 1.90 16.71
N ALA A 667 -13.31 2.77 17.35
CA ALA A 667 -11.86 2.62 17.47
C ALA A 667 -11.49 1.29 18.15
N ALA A 668 -12.19 0.92 19.21
CA ALA A 668 -12.04 -0.37 19.87
C ALA A 668 -12.34 -1.57 18.94
N LEU A 669 -13.36 -1.46 18.08
CA LEU A 669 -13.71 -2.50 17.11
C LEU A 669 -12.60 -2.72 16.07
N TYR A 670 -11.91 -1.65 15.63
CA TYR A 670 -10.82 -1.71 14.66
C TYR A 670 -9.44 -1.95 15.28
N SER A 671 -9.31 -1.87 16.60
CA SER A 671 -8.03 -1.91 17.32
C SER A 671 -7.14 -3.11 16.97
N THR A 672 -7.73 -4.26 16.62
CA THR A 672 -7.01 -5.50 16.32
C THR A 672 -6.81 -5.80 14.83
N SER A 673 -7.51 -5.10 13.93
CA SER A 673 -7.43 -5.34 12.48
C SER A 673 -6.62 -4.28 11.76
N THR A 674 -6.86 -3.00 12.03
CA THR A 674 -6.18 -1.86 11.40
C THR A 674 -5.69 -0.83 12.40
N GLY A 675 -6.02 -1.00 13.69
CA GLY A 675 -5.58 -0.13 14.76
C GLY A 675 -4.29 -0.57 15.44
N VAL A 676 -4.15 -0.21 16.71
CA VAL A 676 -2.90 -0.28 17.48
C VAL A 676 -2.32 -1.69 17.68
N LEU A 677 -3.09 -2.76 17.44
CA LEU A 677 -2.63 -4.15 17.53
C LEU A 677 -2.50 -4.83 16.15
N ALA A 678 -2.67 -4.10 15.04
CA ALA A 678 -2.60 -4.66 13.69
C ALA A 678 -1.21 -5.27 13.40
N GLU A 679 -0.14 -4.65 13.88
CA GLU A 679 1.24 -5.09 13.65
C GLU A 679 1.67 -6.27 14.51
N ALA A 680 0.95 -6.56 15.59
CA ALA A 680 1.33 -7.61 16.52
C ALA A 680 1.36 -8.97 15.83
N HIS A 681 2.53 -9.63 15.86
CA HIS A 681 2.72 -10.94 15.26
C HIS A 681 2.08 -12.04 16.12
N GLY A 682 1.73 -13.14 15.46
CA GLY A 682 1.26 -14.35 16.12
C GLY A 682 -0.08 -14.33 16.83
N ILE A 683 -0.98 -13.41 16.48
CA ILE A 683 -2.34 -13.38 17.02
C ILE A 683 -3.30 -14.01 15.99
N PRO A 684 -3.98 -15.13 16.32
CA PRO A 684 -5.02 -15.70 15.48
C PRO A 684 -6.15 -14.70 15.21
N HIS A 685 -6.74 -14.76 14.02
CA HIS A 685 -7.85 -13.86 13.66
C HIS A 685 -9.08 -14.01 14.57
N ALA A 686 -9.34 -15.21 15.09
CA ALA A 686 -10.40 -15.43 16.07
C ALA A 686 -10.14 -14.64 17.38
N ASP A 687 -8.91 -14.61 17.87
CA ASP A 687 -8.57 -13.85 19.08
C ASP A 687 -8.60 -12.33 18.85
N ARG A 688 -8.18 -11.88 17.67
CA ARG A 688 -8.38 -10.48 17.22
C ARG A 688 -9.85 -10.10 17.27
N ALA A 689 -10.73 -10.97 16.76
CA ALA A 689 -12.17 -10.74 16.79
C ALA A 689 -12.75 -10.75 18.22
N ARG A 690 -12.36 -11.73 19.05
CA ARG A 690 -12.80 -11.81 20.47
C ARG A 690 -12.44 -10.54 21.22
N LEU A 691 -11.18 -10.09 21.13
CA LEU A 691 -10.70 -8.90 21.82
C LEU A 691 -11.39 -7.63 21.31
N ALA A 692 -11.49 -7.44 19.99
CA ALA A 692 -12.19 -6.28 19.40
C ALA A 692 -13.66 -6.20 19.83
N LEU A 693 -14.38 -7.33 19.81
CA LEU A 693 -15.79 -7.38 20.21
C LEU A 693 -15.96 -7.10 21.71
N MET A 694 -15.09 -7.62 22.58
CA MET A 694 -15.12 -7.30 24.01
C MET A 694 -14.86 -5.81 24.26
N LEU A 695 -13.84 -5.23 23.63
CA LEU A 695 -13.49 -3.82 23.79
C LEU A 695 -14.60 -2.90 23.28
N GLN A 696 -15.19 -3.20 22.12
CA GLN A 696 -16.30 -2.43 21.58
C GLN A 696 -17.52 -2.45 22.52
N GLU A 697 -17.86 -3.60 23.09
CA GLU A 697 -18.97 -3.73 24.04
C GLU A 697 -18.69 -3.01 25.38
N ARG A 698 -17.41 -2.94 25.77
CA ARG A 698 -16.88 -2.15 26.90
C ARG A 698 -17.12 -0.65 26.73
N TYR A 699 -17.08 -0.12 25.52
CA TYR A 699 -17.39 1.29 25.24
C TYR A 699 -18.88 1.54 24.92
N GLY A 700 -19.77 0.70 25.45
CA GLY A 700 -21.22 0.88 25.34
C GLY A 700 -21.88 -0.02 24.31
N GLY A 701 -21.13 -0.54 23.34
CA GLY A 701 -21.66 -1.48 22.35
C GLY A 701 -22.42 -0.84 21.19
N GLU A 702 -22.63 0.48 21.24
CA GLU A 702 -23.30 1.26 20.21
C GLU A 702 -22.34 1.57 19.06
N LEU A 703 -22.81 1.43 17.83
CA LEU A 703 -22.03 1.65 16.62
C LEU A 703 -22.89 2.39 15.60
N PRO A 704 -22.30 3.29 14.80
CA PRO A 704 -22.94 3.82 13.61
C PRO A 704 -23.37 2.68 12.66
N PRO A 705 -24.48 2.82 11.92
CA PRO A 705 -24.98 1.77 11.02
C PRO A 705 -23.94 1.21 10.05
N ARG A 706 -23.03 2.05 9.54
CA ARG A 706 -21.95 1.65 8.63
C ARG A 706 -20.96 0.63 9.22
N GLU A 707 -20.79 0.61 10.55
CA GLU A 707 -19.83 -0.29 11.22
C GLU A 707 -20.46 -1.66 11.54
N MET A 708 -21.77 -1.81 11.34
CA MET A 708 -22.50 -3.04 11.69
C MET A 708 -22.11 -4.21 10.82
N ASP A 709 -21.80 -3.97 9.55
CA ASP A 709 -21.31 -5.00 8.63
C ASP A 709 -19.94 -5.51 9.05
N PHE A 710 -19.02 -4.61 9.41
CA PHE A 710 -17.72 -5.00 9.94
C PHE A 710 -17.83 -5.80 11.24
N LYS A 711 -18.71 -5.39 12.17
CA LYS A 711 -19.00 -6.18 13.38
C LYS A 711 -19.59 -7.54 13.04
N LYS A 712 -20.48 -7.64 12.05
CA LYS A 712 -21.06 -8.92 11.60
C LYS A 712 -19.99 -9.84 11.03
N SER A 713 -19.09 -9.29 10.22
CA SER A 713 -17.93 -10.01 9.68
C SER A 713 -16.97 -10.50 10.76
N LEU A 714 -16.63 -9.69 11.77
CA LEU A 714 -15.80 -10.17 12.89
C LEU A 714 -16.47 -11.32 13.63
N ARG A 715 -17.80 -11.26 13.78
CA ARG A 715 -18.57 -12.32 14.42
C ARG A 715 -18.61 -13.60 13.60
N SER A 716 -18.50 -13.56 12.28
CA SER A 716 -18.49 -14.80 11.47
C SER A 716 -17.22 -15.63 11.66
N LEU A 717 -16.19 -15.07 12.31
CA LEU A 717 -14.98 -15.81 12.70
C LEU A 717 -15.16 -16.63 13.99
N LEU A 718 -16.30 -16.50 14.67
CA LEU A 718 -16.54 -17.05 16.00
C LEU A 718 -17.85 -17.85 16.05
N THR A 719 -17.93 -18.79 16.98
CA THR A 719 -19.16 -19.51 17.29
C THR A 719 -20.18 -18.60 17.99
N PRO A 720 -21.49 -18.91 17.90
CA PRO A 720 -22.52 -18.18 18.63
C PRO A 720 -22.28 -18.06 20.14
N GLU A 721 -21.69 -19.09 20.74
CA GLU A 721 -21.29 -19.13 22.15
C GLU A 721 -20.23 -18.08 22.47
N GLU A 722 -19.14 -18.04 21.71
CA GLU A 722 -18.04 -17.09 21.91
C GLU A 722 -18.50 -15.65 21.71
N ILE A 723 -19.34 -15.39 20.71
CA ILE A 723 -19.92 -14.07 20.48
C ILE A 723 -20.75 -13.61 21.69
N TRP A 724 -21.50 -14.52 22.32
CA TRP A 724 -22.28 -14.17 23.50
C TRP A 724 -21.37 -13.86 24.70
N TRP A 725 -20.32 -14.66 24.90
CA TRP A 725 -19.34 -14.45 25.97
C TRP A 725 -18.55 -13.15 25.80
N THR A 726 -18.12 -12.81 24.59
CA THR A 726 -17.45 -11.53 24.32
C THR A 726 -18.37 -10.35 24.64
N ARG A 727 -19.68 -10.45 24.38
CA ARG A 727 -20.67 -9.45 24.81
C ARG A 727 -20.81 -9.39 26.32
N TYR A 728 -20.90 -10.53 27.00
CA TYR A 728 -21.01 -10.60 28.46
C TYR A 728 -19.79 -9.95 29.13
N LEU A 729 -18.58 -10.37 28.73
CA LEU A 729 -17.30 -9.88 29.27
C LEU A 729 -17.04 -8.41 28.91
N GLY A 730 -17.40 -7.98 27.69
CA GLY A 730 -17.33 -6.57 27.32
C GLY A 730 -18.23 -5.67 28.17
N LYS A 731 -19.48 -6.10 28.41
CA LYS A 731 -20.38 -5.39 29.34
C LYS A 731 -19.91 -5.43 30.79
N LEU A 732 -19.25 -6.50 31.21
CA LEU A 732 -18.58 -6.55 32.50
C LEU A 732 -17.43 -5.53 32.56
N GLY A 733 -16.63 -5.43 31.51
CA GLY A 733 -15.59 -4.40 31.39
C GLY A 733 -16.15 -2.98 31.54
N LEU A 734 -17.32 -2.70 30.94
CA LEU A 734 -18.01 -1.42 31.12
C LEU A 734 -18.32 -1.16 32.60
N VAL A 735 -18.87 -2.17 33.30
CA VAL A 735 -19.18 -2.09 34.74
C VAL A 735 -17.90 -1.88 35.56
N ILE A 736 -16.85 -2.65 35.31
CA ILE A 736 -15.54 -2.50 35.98
C ILE A 736 -15.02 -1.07 35.84
N SER A 737 -15.10 -0.49 34.63
CA SER A 737 -14.62 0.87 34.40
C SER A 737 -15.46 1.97 35.04
N ARG A 738 -16.72 1.68 35.38
CA ARG A 738 -17.59 2.62 36.10
C ARG A 738 -17.27 2.61 37.59
N VAL A 739 -16.99 1.43 38.13
CA VAL A 739 -16.48 1.29 39.50
C VAL A 739 -15.08 1.90 39.62
N TYR A 740 -14.20 1.68 38.64
CA TYR A 740 -12.81 2.15 38.67
C TYR A 740 -12.45 3.04 37.46
N PRO A 741 -12.93 4.30 37.39
CA PRO A 741 -12.77 5.15 36.20
C PRO A 741 -11.34 5.38 35.71
N THR A 742 -10.38 5.41 36.63
CA THR A 742 -8.95 5.61 36.33
C THR A 742 -8.21 4.32 36.04
N GLY A 743 -8.87 3.16 36.18
CA GLY A 743 -8.21 1.85 36.10
C GLY A 743 -7.27 1.57 37.27
N VAL A 744 -7.42 2.27 38.40
CA VAL A 744 -6.67 2.01 39.64
C VAL A 744 -7.60 1.33 40.65
N ILE A 745 -7.15 0.20 41.18
CA ILE A 745 -7.80 -0.60 42.21
C ILE A 745 -6.84 -0.65 43.39
N ASP A 746 -7.28 -0.18 44.54
CA ASP A 746 -6.59 -0.40 45.81
C ASP A 746 -6.92 -1.83 46.30
N PRO A 747 -5.94 -2.76 46.32
CA PRO A 747 -6.19 -4.14 46.75
C PRO A 747 -6.55 -4.23 48.24
N SER A 748 -6.14 -3.26 49.05
CA SER A 748 -6.47 -3.22 50.48
C SER A 748 -7.90 -2.77 50.72
N ARG A 749 -8.55 -2.12 49.73
CA ARG A 749 -9.91 -1.57 49.83
C ARG A 749 -10.66 -1.74 48.51
N PRO A 750 -10.96 -2.98 48.08
CA PRO A 750 -11.71 -3.21 46.85
C PRO A 750 -13.13 -2.65 46.98
N ARG A 751 -13.57 -1.84 46.01
CA ARG A 751 -14.93 -1.27 46.01
C ARG A 751 -15.99 -2.25 45.57
N ALA A 752 -15.62 -3.16 44.68
CA ALA A 752 -16.52 -4.18 44.14
C ALA A 752 -15.79 -5.49 43.89
N LEU A 753 -16.42 -6.61 44.24
CA LEU A 753 -15.95 -7.97 43.99
C LEU A 753 -17.06 -8.82 43.35
N PRO A 754 -16.89 -9.27 42.09
CA PRO A 754 -17.85 -10.16 41.46
C PRO A 754 -17.63 -11.62 41.88
N ARG A 755 -18.71 -12.40 41.96
CA ARG A 755 -18.71 -13.86 42.11
C ARG A 755 -19.77 -14.46 41.21
N ALA A 756 -19.39 -15.38 40.34
CA ALA A 756 -20.30 -16.06 39.43
C ALA A 756 -20.46 -17.55 39.72
N ARG A 757 -21.68 -18.06 39.53
CA ARG A 757 -21.99 -19.50 39.55
C ARG A 757 -22.94 -19.89 38.43
N TRP A 758 -22.90 -21.17 38.08
CA TRP A 758 -23.95 -21.77 37.27
C TRP A 758 -25.25 -21.86 38.08
N ALA A 759 -26.37 -21.50 37.45
CA ALA A 759 -27.69 -21.53 38.07
C ALA A 759 -28.68 -22.21 37.14
N ASN A 760 -29.56 -23.05 37.71
CA ASN A 760 -30.56 -23.83 36.98
C ASN A 760 -32.00 -23.37 37.27
N ASP A 761 -32.15 -22.42 38.18
CA ASP A 761 -33.38 -21.93 38.77
C ASP A 761 -33.71 -20.49 38.33
N LEU A 762 -33.25 -20.10 37.14
CA LEU A 762 -33.43 -18.74 36.62
C LEU A 762 -34.77 -18.56 35.89
N GLY A 763 -35.16 -17.29 35.69
CA GLY A 763 -36.39 -16.90 35.00
C GLY A 763 -37.65 -16.97 35.88
N LYS A 764 -38.79 -16.52 35.33
CA LYS A 764 -40.06 -16.43 36.09
C LYS A 764 -40.53 -17.76 36.66
N LYS A 765 -40.33 -18.86 35.92
CA LYS A 765 -40.72 -20.23 36.30
C LYS A 765 -39.61 -21.00 37.03
N LYS A 766 -38.49 -20.35 37.38
CA LYS A 766 -37.29 -20.95 38.01
C LYS A 766 -36.83 -22.27 37.37
N ASN A 767 -36.86 -22.35 36.05
CA ASN A 767 -36.53 -23.56 35.30
C ASN A 767 -35.58 -23.29 34.13
N LYS A 768 -34.94 -22.11 34.12
CA LYS A 768 -34.00 -21.72 33.09
C LYS A 768 -32.60 -21.77 33.66
N GLN A 769 -31.69 -22.22 32.82
CA GLN A 769 -30.30 -22.34 33.20
C GLN A 769 -29.49 -21.12 32.70
N GLY A 770 -28.37 -20.82 33.36
CA GLY A 770 -27.49 -19.72 32.98
C GLY A 770 -26.53 -19.31 34.10
N ILE A 771 -26.22 -18.01 34.14
CA ILE A 771 -25.24 -17.42 35.05
C ILE A 771 -25.96 -16.61 36.14
N GLU A 772 -25.62 -16.86 37.39
CA GLU A 772 -25.88 -15.93 38.49
C GLU A 772 -24.58 -15.21 38.84
N LEU A 773 -24.56 -13.88 38.66
CA LEU A 773 -23.46 -13.00 39.01
C LEU A 773 -23.86 -12.19 40.25
N LYS A 774 -23.18 -12.42 41.38
CA LYS A 774 -23.29 -11.59 42.58
C LYS A 774 -22.15 -10.56 42.56
N VAL A 775 -22.48 -9.29 42.58
CA VAL A 775 -21.51 -8.19 42.73
C VAL A 775 -21.61 -7.69 44.16
N LEU A 776 -20.54 -7.91 44.93
CA LEU A 776 -20.43 -7.45 46.30
C LEU A 776 -19.80 -6.06 46.29
N LEU A 777 -20.47 -5.08 46.90
CA LEU A 777 -19.93 -3.74 47.12
C LEU A 777 -19.46 -3.59 48.56
N GLN A 778 -18.36 -2.88 48.75
CA GLN A 778 -17.89 -2.51 50.09
C GLN A 778 -18.99 -1.70 50.78
N LYS A 779 -19.46 -2.20 51.92
CA LYS A 779 -20.40 -1.48 52.76
C LYS A 779 -19.72 -0.24 53.33
N VAL A 780 -20.35 0.92 53.13
CA VAL A 780 -19.93 2.20 53.72
C VAL A 780 -21.10 2.77 54.51
N GLY A 781 -20.82 3.35 55.68
CA GLY A 781 -21.87 3.89 56.57
C GLY A 781 -22.66 5.05 55.94
N PHE A 782 -22.00 5.85 55.11
CA PHE A 782 -22.61 6.92 54.31
C PHE A 782 -21.94 6.96 52.93
N ASP A 783 -22.73 6.81 51.86
CA ASP A 783 -22.26 6.82 50.47
C ASP A 783 -22.70 8.11 49.75
N PRO A 784 -21.93 9.22 49.83
CA PRO A 784 -22.26 10.44 49.10
C PRO A 784 -22.12 10.25 47.58
N THR A 785 -21.42 9.20 47.12
CA THR A 785 -21.21 8.93 45.69
C THR A 785 -22.38 8.18 45.05
N ARG A 786 -23.29 7.63 45.86
CA ARG A 786 -24.44 6.81 45.44
C ARG A 786 -24.02 5.67 44.49
N LEU A 787 -22.84 5.10 44.72
CA LEU A 787 -22.21 4.09 43.87
C LEU A 787 -23.15 2.90 43.60
N LYS A 788 -23.88 2.44 44.64
CA LYS A 788 -24.85 1.34 44.49
C LYS A 788 -25.95 1.66 43.47
N GLN A 789 -26.49 2.88 43.50
CA GLN A 789 -27.58 3.30 42.60
C GLN A 789 -27.08 3.43 41.15
N GLU A 790 -25.92 4.05 40.96
CA GLU A 790 -25.25 4.17 39.66
C GLU A 790 -24.92 2.79 39.08
N LEU A 791 -24.35 1.90 39.90
CA LEU A 791 -23.96 0.58 39.46
C LEU A 791 -25.17 -0.28 39.10
N GLU A 792 -26.28 -0.18 39.82
CA GLU A 792 -27.53 -0.88 39.50
C GLU A 792 -28.03 -0.52 38.08
N ALA A 793 -27.85 0.73 37.63
CA ALA A 793 -28.18 1.16 36.27
C ALA A 793 -27.30 0.48 35.21
N ASP A 794 -26.00 0.35 35.46
CA ASP A 794 -25.06 -0.32 34.55
C ASP A 794 -25.21 -1.85 34.57
N LEU A 795 -25.47 -2.46 35.73
CA LEU A 795 -25.75 -3.89 35.86
C LEU A 795 -27.02 -4.32 35.10
N LYS A 796 -27.98 -3.42 34.87
CA LYS A 796 -29.11 -3.69 33.96
C LYS A 796 -28.64 -4.03 32.54
N LYS A 797 -27.52 -3.48 32.08
CA LYS A 797 -26.95 -3.80 30.75
C LYS A 797 -26.44 -5.25 30.71
N LEU A 798 -25.79 -5.72 31.76
CA LEU A 798 -25.42 -7.14 31.91
C LEU A 798 -26.66 -8.05 31.95
N ARG A 799 -27.69 -7.71 32.74
CA ARG A 799 -28.96 -8.47 32.77
C ARG A 799 -29.63 -8.55 31.39
N LYS A 800 -29.51 -7.51 30.54
CA LYS A 800 -30.06 -7.51 29.17
C LYS A 800 -29.39 -8.58 28.29
N VAL A 801 -28.10 -8.87 28.46
CA VAL A 801 -27.39 -9.94 27.72
C VAL A 801 -28.09 -11.30 27.89
N GLY A 802 -28.69 -11.54 29.06
CA GLY A 802 -29.44 -12.76 29.36
C GLY A 802 -30.89 -12.82 28.85
N LYS A 803 -31.40 -11.80 28.15
CA LYS A 803 -32.77 -11.82 27.61
C LYS A 803 -32.78 -12.46 26.22
N ARG A 804 -33.79 -13.30 25.92
CA ARG A 804 -33.91 -14.03 24.64
C ARG A 804 -33.79 -13.13 23.40
N LYS A 805 -34.37 -11.94 23.43
CA LYS A 805 -34.27 -10.98 22.31
C LYS A 805 -32.84 -10.47 22.04
N HIS A 806 -31.92 -10.67 22.97
CA HIS A 806 -30.51 -10.28 22.86
C HIS A 806 -29.58 -11.49 22.71
N TRP A 807 -30.12 -12.69 22.57
CA TRP A 807 -29.34 -13.88 22.23
C TRP A 807 -28.79 -13.79 20.79
N ILE A 808 -27.75 -14.56 20.51
CA ILE A 808 -27.04 -14.54 19.23
C ILE A 808 -27.87 -15.32 18.20
N GLY A 809 -28.44 -14.61 17.24
CA GLY A 809 -29.46 -15.16 16.33
C GLY A 809 -30.91 -14.84 16.73
N GLY A 810 -31.12 -13.97 17.74
CA GLY A 810 -32.46 -13.56 18.15
C GLY A 810 -33.12 -14.51 19.14
N ARG A 811 -34.45 -14.52 19.22
CA ARG A 811 -35.19 -15.22 20.30
C ARG A 811 -34.96 -16.73 20.34
N ASP A 812 -34.66 -17.32 19.19
CA ASP A 812 -34.43 -18.75 19.00
C ASP A 812 -32.95 -19.06 18.72
N GLY A 813 -32.09 -18.05 18.87
CA GLY A 813 -30.65 -18.18 18.76
C GLY A 813 -29.98 -18.70 20.03
N TRP A 814 -28.65 -18.67 20.03
CA TRP A 814 -27.82 -19.13 21.13
C TRP A 814 -27.70 -18.07 22.24
N GLY A 815 -27.91 -18.48 23.49
CA GLY A 815 -27.65 -17.63 24.65
C GLY A 815 -28.13 -18.25 25.95
N MET A 816 -27.72 -17.63 27.06
CA MET A 816 -28.07 -18.09 28.41
C MET A 816 -28.83 -17.02 29.18
N LYS A 817 -29.46 -17.39 30.31
CA LYS A 817 -29.98 -16.42 31.27
C LYS A 817 -28.83 -15.82 32.08
N VAL A 818 -28.99 -14.54 32.46
CA VAL A 818 -28.06 -13.84 33.36
C VAL A 818 -28.90 -13.19 34.45
N LYS A 819 -28.70 -13.62 35.69
CA LYS A 819 -29.21 -12.98 36.89
C LYS A 819 -28.07 -12.22 37.54
N VAL A 820 -28.29 -10.96 37.85
CA VAL A 820 -27.28 -10.11 38.49
C VAL A 820 -27.83 -9.64 39.83
N ILE A 821 -27.14 -9.98 40.91
CA ILE A 821 -27.47 -9.63 42.30
C ILE A 821 -26.44 -8.59 42.75
N LEU A 822 -26.91 -7.45 43.24
CA LEU A 822 -26.07 -6.43 43.86
C LEU A 822 -26.27 -6.51 45.38
N ALA A 823 -25.20 -6.70 46.14
CA ALA A 823 -25.24 -6.80 47.59
C ALA A 823 -24.14 -5.93 48.22
N GLU A 824 -24.40 -5.35 49.38
CA GLU A 824 -23.40 -4.65 50.19
C GLU A 824 -22.93 -5.59 51.29
N GLU A 825 -21.63 -5.85 51.35
CA GLU A 825 -20.97 -6.68 52.35
C GLU A 825 -19.70 -5.96 52.82
N ASP A 826 -19.24 -6.25 54.04
CA ASP A 826 -17.91 -5.80 54.44
C ASP A 826 -16.88 -6.68 53.72
N LEU A 827 -16.03 -6.08 52.87
CA LEU A 827 -15.05 -6.81 52.07
C LEU A 827 -13.66 -6.83 52.70
N LEU A 828 -13.52 -6.17 53.86
CA LEU A 828 -12.31 -6.10 54.68
C LEU A 828 -12.25 -7.24 55.71
#